data_AF-A0A914UNU8-F1
#
_entry.id   AF-A0A914UNU8-F1
#
_cell.length_a   1.000
_cell.length_b   1.000
_cell.length_c   1.000
_cell.angle_alpha   90.00
_cell.angle_beta   90.00
_cell.angle_gamma   90.00
#
_symmetry.space_group_name_H-M   'P 1'
#
loop_
_entity.id
_entity.type
_entity.pdbx_description
1 polymer ?
#
loop_
_entity_poly.entity_id
_entity_poly.type
_entity_poly.pdbx_seq_one_letter_code
_entity_poly.pdbx_strand_id
1 'polypeptide(L)'
;MSGQIFTTTLPTTLPPSPWVCLPSNYSGPDGVLLSPGFSTGQIYGSNLNCMYHVTVPVGYTVLLTVNSFITEEKFDQLYIYDGSSTASPLLTAWSGKFASDRRLESTGNTLTAKFVTDGIIQYAGFSIKYSQSKKIPGKTVTLASDQSSVEFDRIEWDPKKKLTVALRLATHSTEGQLMMLKGVVQETDETGFELSLEIKQRALNVYLYDGFHAVIAQLENVKNDIATGEEVSLVLELNLDGNALSITLAKTQVRRISFEKQIPTDWMDVIIYLGAAGDETSVSIVGCVTLVSVYLDAPITFTVKTQSEDVVDECKDPCKGFDCNGGTCINEYSRAICDCFNTGRHGAQCQTASLPVTVASEQFIRYALDQNESQPDRIAFSFKTGKNVDEGLLLHAAVNSEKDQYTGILIMELINGDNNEDSINFRITDLVIMDFPDFPKGDELFHDVVINFFYEMHTVQVMIDGEEKTATWGMEDTTDRLIFSNDIYFGGSADETANGIGLAGCLKEPYVGRVDLITHINSADENSKVTSNGPLSSCHEVAANGVAGKEPSESTTEKVDSEEADSEEADMSVEKERTSTTQDNDYDSLTLTTAEVNEEEDDENEGDKDEEPTAEKKNPVALDIDYLGLFALIEDSGTEEPPLVTCQPPDQMKCQNGGTCMKNFEGKLSCACVSGFIGLYCQFSDLPRSCQEAYDLGEKAPGVYQIDVDGNGPLRDSYVLCEDGVSTVTHNMPNGTIGRSYTASDQILPLTYRLFSPDQLGLLVKRSSECVQYLRYDCSQAPLHFQEKQTWFESVALPETSIAKIGHTDNACPCYESDTCQYRKRCNCDANEIGADEGMLYGLQAGITKIYVLQDKGQNDGRFTVGPLQCKGNALSANAVTMRSREVPLETVEWKGRSFSFWFRTSQYSTLIARIASSSGQYFKIYLKEGHRLEYRFNLHDDDVNDPRTFDRVVGLVSQSPLNDSAWHRVLVEVKFIELRLSLDKQNKFYSMMGSEILNEETFNSPLIIGGDKK
;
A
#
# COMPACT_ATOMS: atom_id res chain seq x y z
N MET A 1 -31.28 60.95 -69.15
CA MET A 1 -30.76 59.61 -68.81
C MET A 1 -29.26 59.73 -68.55
N SER A 2 -28.84 59.57 -67.30
CA SER A 2 -27.43 59.43 -66.84
C SER A 2 -27.49 59.12 -65.34
N GLY A 3 -26.56 58.40 -64.70
CA GLY A 3 -25.37 57.71 -65.23
C GLY A 3 -24.97 56.56 -64.30
N GLN A 4 -24.01 55.73 -64.70
CA GLN A 4 -23.60 54.54 -63.94
C GLN A 4 -22.74 54.89 -62.71
N ILE A 5 -22.82 54.06 -61.68
CA ILE A 5 -21.88 54.04 -60.54
C ILE A 5 -21.05 52.75 -60.62
N PHE A 6 -19.76 52.85 -60.31
CA PHE A 6 -18.81 51.74 -60.39
C PHE A 6 -18.96 50.79 -59.20
N THR A 7 -18.83 49.48 -59.45
CA THR A 7 -18.53 48.47 -58.43
C THR A 7 -17.10 47.96 -58.64
N THR A 8 -16.27 48.03 -57.60
CA THR A 8 -14.86 47.65 -57.63
C THR A 8 -14.66 46.17 -57.32
N THR A 9 -13.93 45.44 -58.16
CA THR A 9 -13.53 44.05 -57.96
C THR A 9 -12.12 43.92 -57.39
N LEU A 10 -11.93 43.07 -56.38
CA LEU A 10 -10.66 42.51 -55.89
C LEU A 10 -10.99 41.13 -55.23
N PRO A 11 -10.03 40.20 -55.03
CA PRO A 11 -9.99 39.04 -55.92
C PRO A 11 -10.27 37.68 -55.23
N THR A 12 -10.21 36.63 -56.06
CA THR A 12 -10.30 35.21 -55.69
C THR A 12 -9.48 34.82 -54.46
N THR A 13 -10.11 34.08 -53.54
CA THR A 13 -9.43 33.36 -52.47
C THR A 13 -8.46 32.32 -53.02
N LEU A 14 -7.23 32.30 -52.50
CA LEU A 14 -6.31 31.18 -52.67
C LEU A 14 -6.89 29.91 -52.02
N PRO A 15 -6.51 28.70 -52.47
CA PRO A 15 -6.79 27.48 -51.71
C PRO A 15 -6.15 27.58 -50.31
N PRO A 16 -6.78 27.02 -49.26
CA PRO A 16 -6.20 27.02 -47.93
C PRO A 16 -4.86 26.28 -47.93
N SER A 17 -3.90 26.82 -47.17
CA SER A 17 -2.59 26.19 -46.98
C SER A 17 -2.74 24.82 -46.30
N PRO A 18 -2.03 23.76 -46.76
CA PRO A 18 -2.13 22.41 -46.20
C PRO A 18 -1.62 22.31 -44.75
N TRP A 19 -0.95 23.37 -44.28
CA TRP A 19 -0.39 23.54 -42.94
C TRP A 19 -1.37 24.17 -41.93
N VAL A 20 -2.66 24.35 -42.29
CA VAL A 20 -3.65 25.04 -41.45
C VAL A 20 -4.49 24.04 -40.65
N CYS A 21 -4.56 24.24 -39.33
CA CYS A 21 -5.53 23.57 -38.48
C CYS A 21 -6.96 23.99 -38.85
N LEU A 22 -7.75 23.07 -39.42
CA LEU A 22 -9.19 23.26 -39.59
C LEU A 22 -9.93 22.64 -38.39
N PRO A 23 -10.83 23.37 -37.69
CA PRO A 23 -11.63 22.81 -36.61
C PRO A 23 -12.47 21.63 -37.13
N SER A 24 -12.18 20.42 -36.64
CA SER A 24 -12.67 19.18 -37.25
C SER A 24 -13.59 18.43 -36.29
N ASN A 25 -14.89 18.52 -36.56
CA ASN A 25 -15.94 17.81 -35.82
C ASN A 25 -16.34 16.54 -36.59
N TYR A 26 -16.20 15.40 -35.93
CA TYR A 26 -16.49 14.07 -36.46
C TYR A 26 -17.69 13.47 -35.73
N SER A 27 -18.71 13.05 -36.48
CA SER A 27 -19.94 12.46 -35.93
C SER A 27 -20.34 11.24 -36.73
N GLY A 28 -20.36 10.05 -36.11
CA GLY A 28 -20.72 8.81 -36.78
C GLY A 28 -20.25 7.56 -36.03
N PRO A 29 -20.59 6.35 -36.53
CA PRO A 29 -20.16 5.09 -35.93
C PRO A 29 -18.67 4.80 -36.13
N ASP A 30 -18.02 5.35 -37.16
CA ASP A 30 -16.58 5.32 -37.37
C ASP A 30 -16.07 6.49 -38.24
N GLY A 31 -14.75 6.59 -38.40
CA GLY A 31 -14.08 7.63 -39.20
C GLY A 31 -12.56 7.67 -38.97
N VAL A 32 -11.87 8.71 -39.45
CA VAL A 32 -10.40 8.84 -39.34
C VAL A 32 -9.98 10.28 -39.01
N LEU A 33 -9.12 10.43 -38.00
CA LEU A 33 -8.41 11.65 -37.64
C LEU A 33 -7.07 11.71 -38.36
N LEU A 34 -6.76 12.85 -38.99
CA LEU A 34 -5.51 13.08 -39.73
C LEU A 34 -4.84 14.37 -39.25
N SER A 35 -3.52 14.38 -39.11
CA SER A 35 -2.76 15.63 -38.92
C SER A 35 -2.77 16.50 -40.19
N PRO A 36 -2.51 17.83 -40.10
CA PRO A 36 -2.25 18.67 -41.27
C PRO A 36 -1.14 18.07 -42.15
N GLY A 37 -1.18 18.37 -43.45
CA GLY A 37 -0.29 17.80 -44.47
C GLY A 37 -0.53 16.31 -44.83
N PHE A 38 -0.96 15.47 -43.88
CA PHE A 38 -1.03 14.00 -44.04
C PHE A 38 -1.88 13.56 -45.23
N SER A 39 -3.07 14.15 -45.41
CA SER A 39 -3.98 13.85 -46.52
C SER A 39 -3.44 14.24 -47.90
N THR A 40 -2.41 15.09 -47.95
CA THR A 40 -1.68 15.48 -49.16
C THR A 40 -0.31 14.80 -49.30
N GLY A 41 0.04 13.86 -48.41
CA GLY A 41 1.35 13.21 -48.39
C GLY A 41 2.50 14.15 -47.99
N GLN A 42 2.19 15.23 -47.26
CA GLN A 42 3.15 16.17 -46.70
C GLN A 42 3.33 15.91 -45.19
N ILE A 43 4.46 16.34 -44.63
CA ILE A 43 4.67 16.42 -43.19
C ILE A 43 3.69 17.41 -42.55
N TYR A 44 3.58 17.47 -41.21
CA TYR A 44 2.85 18.54 -40.52
C TYR A 44 3.73 19.79 -40.34
N GLY A 45 3.13 20.91 -39.93
CA GLY A 45 3.82 22.19 -39.75
C GLY A 45 4.34 22.44 -38.34
N SER A 46 5.25 23.40 -38.20
CA SER A 46 5.70 23.94 -36.91
C SER A 46 4.61 24.80 -36.24
N ASN A 47 4.63 24.91 -34.91
CA ASN A 47 3.77 25.81 -34.11
C ASN A 47 2.26 25.59 -34.32
N LEU A 48 1.82 24.35 -34.56
CA LEU A 48 0.40 24.00 -34.70
C LEU A 48 -0.30 23.94 -33.35
N ASN A 49 -1.63 24.12 -33.39
CA ASN A 49 -2.54 23.94 -32.28
C ASN A 49 -3.90 23.51 -32.83
N CYS A 50 -4.00 22.24 -33.27
CA CYS A 50 -5.16 21.70 -33.98
C CYS A 50 -6.10 20.96 -33.03
N MET A 51 -7.40 21.08 -33.26
CA MET A 51 -8.47 20.49 -32.43
C MET A 51 -9.35 19.53 -33.26
N TYR A 52 -9.59 18.35 -32.70
CA TYR A 52 -10.44 17.30 -33.25
C TYR A 52 -11.47 16.90 -32.20
N HIS A 53 -12.76 16.90 -32.55
CA HIS A 53 -13.83 16.44 -31.67
C HIS A 53 -14.54 15.25 -32.29
N VAL A 54 -14.72 14.16 -31.54
CA VAL A 54 -15.32 12.90 -32.00
C VAL A 54 -16.54 12.60 -31.16
N THR A 55 -17.66 12.31 -31.83
CA THR A 55 -18.92 11.89 -31.20
C THR A 55 -19.45 10.63 -31.89
N VAL A 56 -19.51 9.52 -31.14
CA VAL A 56 -20.20 8.29 -31.54
C VAL A 56 -21.64 8.28 -30.98
N PRO A 57 -22.53 7.39 -31.44
CA PRO A 57 -23.90 7.30 -30.90
C PRO A 57 -23.94 7.06 -29.39
N VAL A 58 -24.98 7.57 -28.73
CA VAL A 58 -25.19 7.38 -27.28
C VAL A 58 -25.37 5.89 -26.96
N GLY A 59 -24.75 5.44 -25.87
CA GLY A 59 -24.66 4.02 -25.49
C GLY A 59 -23.36 3.32 -25.95
N TYR A 60 -22.51 4.02 -26.70
CA TYR A 60 -21.21 3.55 -27.16
C TYR A 60 -20.05 4.41 -26.62
N THR A 61 -18.85 3.85 -26.63
CA THR A 61 -17.56 4.46 -26.32
C THR A 61 -16.77 4.70 -27.62
N VAL A 62 -15.80 5.62 -27.61
CA VAL A 62 -14.93 5.94 -28.76
C VAL A 62 -13.65 5.11 -28.66
N LEU A 63 -13.53 4.09 -29.52
CA LEU A 63 -12.30 3.32 -29.69
C LEU A 63 -11.45 3.94 -30.80
N LEU A 64 -10.27 4.45 -30.45
CA LEU A 64 -9.21 4.86 -31.38
C LEU A 64 -8.31 3.67 -31.75
N THR A 65 -7.80 3.65 -32.97
CA THR A 65 -6.79 2.69 -33.47
C THR A 65 -5.79 3.42 -34.37
N VAL A 66 -4.51 3.32 -34.07
CA VAL A 66 -3.43 3.95 -34.86
C VAL A 66 -3.20 3.19 -36.16
N ASN A 67 -3.42 3.83 -37.31
CA ASN A 67 -2.97 3.30 -38.61
C ASN A 67 -1.51 3.71 -38.86
N SER A 68 -1.15 4.94 -38.50
CA SER A 68 0.21 5.47 -38.57
C SER A 68 0.36 6.63 -37.58
N PHE A 69 1.52 6.73 -36.91
CA PHE A 69 1.85 7.82 -36.02
C PHE A 69 3.36 8.03 -36.00
N ILE A 70 3.82 9.19 -36.50
CA ILE A 70 5.23 9.62 -36.54
C ILE A 70 5.27 11.14 -36.30
N THR A 71 5.55 11.56 -35.07
CA THR A 71 5.80 12.95 -34.66
C THR A 71 7.16 13.07 -33.97
N GLU A 72 7.63 14.29 -33.64
CA GLU A 72 8.80 14.42 -32.78
C GLU A 72 8.49 13.89 -31.37
N GLU A 73 9.41 13.14 -30.78
CA GLU A 73 9.24 12.58 -29.45
C GLU A 73 9.35 13.68 -28.38
N LYS A 74 8.42 13.72 -27.43
CA LYS A 74 8.29 14.70 -26.32
C LYS A 74 8.00 16.14 -26.75
N PHE A 75 8.41 16.59 -27.93
CA PHE A 75 8.16 17.97 -28.39
C PHE A 75 6.81 18.13 -29.11
N ASP A 76 6.47 17.24 -30.06
CA ASP A 76 5.20 17.28 -30.79
C ASP A 76 4.16 16.32 -30.19
N GLN A 77 3.16 16.87 -29.51
CA GLN A 77 2.23 16.10 -28.68
C GLN A 77 0.78 16.15 -29.18
N LEU A 78 0.19 14.97 -29.40
CA LEU A 78 -1.25 14.76 -29.51
C LEU A 78 -1.82 14.40 -28.13
N TYR A 79 -2.40 15.38 -27.46
CA TYR A 79 -3.21 15.18 -26.25
C TYR A 79 -4.56 14.59 -26.63
N ILE A 80 -5.05 13.62 -25.85
CA ILE A 80 -6.36 12.98 -26.06
C ILE A 80 -7.13 13.00 -24.74
N TYR A 81 -8.37 13.50 -24.76
CA TYR A 81 -9.21 13.81 -23.60
C TYR A 81 -10.56 13.06 -23.67
N ASP A 82 -11.03 12.61 -22.50
CA ASP A 82 -12.21 11.78 -22.29
C ASP A 82 -13.51 12.60 -22.26
N GLY A 83 -13.82 13.25 -23.38
CA GLY A 83 -15.05 14.02 -23.53
C GLY A 83 -15.02 15.05 -24.65
N SER A 84 -15.95 16.00 -24.60
CA SER A 84 -16.19 17.00 -25.65
C SER A 84 -15.23 18.21 -25.64
N SER A 85 -14.25 18.28 -24.73
CA SER A 85 -13.31 19.41 -24.65
C SER A 85 -11.93 19.04 -24.10
N THR A 86 -10.97 19.97 -24.20
CA THR A 86 -9.66 19.89 -23.52
C THR A 86 -9.72 20.11 -22.00
N ALA A 87 -10.90 20.40 -21.45
CA ALA A 87 -11.15 20.44 -20.00
C ALA A 87 -11.75 19.12 -19.48
N SER A 88 -12.08 18.17 -20.37
CA SER A 88 -12.36 16.79 -19.99
C SER A 88 -11.06 16.07 -19.57
N PRO A 89 -11.11 14.96 -18.82
CA PRO A 89 -9.91 14.29 -18.30
C PRO A 89 -8.94 13.89 -19.41
N LEU A 90 -7.64 14.20 -19.28
CA LEU A 90 -6.64 13.70 -20.23
C LEU A 90 -6.55 12.17 -20.11
N LEU A 91 -6.76 11.44 -21.21
CA LEU A 91 -6.50 9.99 -21.33
C LEU A 91 -5.01 9.73 -21.56
N THR A 92 -4.38 10.45 -22.50
CA THR A 92 -2.97 10.24 -22.85
C THR A 92 -2.41 11.41 -23.63
N ALA A 93 -1.08 11.53 -23.66
CA ALA A 93 -0.35 12.40 -24.58
C ALA A 93 0.54 11.51 -25.46
N TRP A 94 0.43 11.67 -26.77
CA TRP A 94 1.08 10.83 -27.78
C TRP A 94 2.12 11.65 -28.54
N SER A 95 3.37 11.17 -28.57
CA SER A 95 4.48 11.75 -29.32
C SER A 95 5.43 10.64 -29.81
N GLY A 96 6.33 10.95 -30.75
CA GLY A 96 7.27 9.97 -31.30
C GLY A 96 6.62 9.03 -32.32
N LYS A 97 6.95 7.73 -32.27
CA LYS A 97 6.52 6.73 -33.26
C LYS A 97 5.88 5.51 -32.60
N PHE A 98 4.74 5.04 -33.14
CA PHE A 98 4.05 3.84 -32.65
C PHE A 98 3.86 2.75 -33.73
N ALA A 99 3.51 1.55 -33.26
CA ALA A 99 3.03 0.45 -34.09
C ALA A 99 1.63 0.74 -34.66
N SER A 100 1.35 0.13 -35.82
CA SER A 100 0.12 0.31 -36.61
C SER A 100 -1.00 -0.65 -36.16
N ASP A 101 -1.39 -0.51 -34.89
CA ASP A 101 -2.44 -1.30 -34.21
C ASP A 101 -2.87 -0.67 -32.87
N ARG A 102 -1.99 0.10 -32.23
CA ARG A 102 -2.19 0.72 -30.90
C ARG A 102 -3.59 1.32 -30.72
N ARG A 103 -4.29 0.85 -29.68
CA ARG A 103 -5.66 1.27 -29.33
C ARG A 103 -5.72 2.19 -28.11
N LEU A 104 -6.83 2.92 -27.99
CA LEU A 104 -7.24 3.70 -26.82
C LEU A 104 -8.77 3.82 -26.82
N GLU A 105 -9.44 3.71 -25.68
CA GLU A 105 -10.90 3.80 -25.58
C GLU A 105 -11.32 4.88 -24.56
N SER A 106 -12.38 5.64 -24.87
CA SER A 106 -13.01 6.63 -23.97
C SER A 106 -14.04 5.98 -23.03
N THR A 107 -14.39 6.64 -21.93
CA THR A 107 -15.43 6.14 -20.99
C THR A 107 -16.86 6.52 -21.40
N GLY A 108 -17.01 7.54 -22.26
CA GLY A 108 -18.28 8.00 -22.82
C GLY A 108 -18.28 8.13 -24.35
N ASN A 109 -19.40 8.55 -24.94
CA ASN A 109 -19.60 8.61 -26.39
C ASN A 109 -18.95 9.82 -27.10
N THR A 110 -18.11 10.57 -26.39
CA THR A 110 -17.38 11.73 -26.94
C THR A 110 -15.92 11.69 -26.53
N LEU A 111 -15.04 12.15 -27.43
CA LEU A 111 -13.60 12.23 -27.25
C LEU A 111 -13.07 13.47 -27.96
N THR A 112 -12.06 14.12 -27.37
CA THR A 112 -11.43 15.31 -27.96
C THR A 112 -9.93 15.09 -28.05
N ALA A 113 -9.31 15.46 -29.17
CA ALA A 113 -7.87 15.44 -29.32
C ALA A 113 -7.32 16.82 -29.70
N LYS A 114 -6.15 17.17 -29.17
CA LYS A 114 -5.45 18.42 -29.42
C LYS A 114 -4.02 18.11 -29.86
N PHE A 115 -3.64 18.49 -31.08
CA PHE A 115 -2.28 18.35 -31.58
C PHE A 115 -1.53 19.67 -31.47
N VAL A 116 -0.44 19.69 -30.72
CA VAL A 116 0.45 20.85 -30.57
C VAL A 116 1.83 20.49 -31.12
N THR A 117 2.44 21.40 -31.88
CA THR A 117 3.79 21.19 -32.42
C THR A 117 4.75 22.34 -32.10
N ASP A 118 6.03 22.00 -32.09
CA ASP A 118 7.16 22.85 -31.75
C ASP A 118 7.65 23.70 -32.96
N GLY A 119 8.70 24.51 -32.80
CA GLY A 119 9.26 25.38 -33.83
C GLY A 119 10.35 24.77 -34.74
N ILE A 120 10.78 23.53 -34.49
CA ILE A 120 12.10 23.00 -34.87
C ILE A 120 12.00 21.81 -35.84
N ILE A 121 11.48 20.64 -35.42
CA ILE A 121 11.43 19.43 -36.26
C ILE A 121 9.98 19.09 -36.63
N GLN A 122 9.77 18.46 -37.79
CA GLN A 122 8.47 17.98 -38.24
C GLN A 122 8.58 16.65 -38.99
N TYR A 123 7.58 15.79 -38.86
CA TYR A 123 7.52 14.44 -39.43
C TYR A 123 6.19 14.18 -40.18
N ALA A 124 5.97 12.95 -40.65
CA ALA A 124 4.80 12.59 -41.45
C ALA A 124 3.45 12.81 -40.73
N GLY A 125 3.43 12.80 -39.39
CA GLY A 125 2.22 13.00 -38.59
C GLY A 125 1.45 11.72 -38.34
N PHE A 126 0.12 11.81 -38.31
CA PHE A 126 -0.71 10.67 -37.91
C PHE A 126 -1.97 10.45 -38.76
N SER A 127 -2.38 9.19 -38.80
CA SER A 127 -3.70 8.71 -39.20
C SER A 127 -4.22 7.76 -38.13
N ILE A 128 -5.31 8.13 -37.47
CA ILE A 128 -5.93 7.36 -36.38
C ILE A 128 -7.38 7.08 -36.78
N LYS A 129 -7.76 5.80 -36.94
CA LYS A 129 -9.16 5.43 -37.09
C LYS A 129 -9.86 5.62 -35.73
N TYR A 130 -11.10 6.11 -35.73
CA TYR A 130 -12.01 5.96 -34.60
C TYR A 130 -13.20 5.06 -34.99
N SER A 131 -13.78 4.36 -34.01
CA SER A 131 -15.01 3.58 -34.15
C SER A 131 -15.77 3.48 -32.83
N GLN A 132 -17.08 3.24 -32.90
CA GLN A 132 -17.91 2.99 -31.75
C GLN A 132 -17.60 1.60 -31.15
N SER A 133 -17.46 1.53 -29.83
CA SER A 133 -17.36 0.31 -29.03
C SER A 133 -18.57 0.26 -28.07
N LYS A 134 -19.06 -0.93 -27.72
CA LYS A 134 -20.27 -1.06 -26.89
C LYS A 134 -19.85 -1.24 -25.44
N LYS A 135 -20.30 -0.36 -24.54
CA LYS A 135 -20.03 -0.52 -23.10
C LYS A 135 -20.74 -1.77 -22.58
N ILE A 136 -19.99 -2.70 -22.00
CA ILE A 136 -20.50 -3.97 -21.45
C ILE A 136 -20.38 -3.92 -19.93
N PRO A 137 -21.46 -4.16 -19.18
CA PRO A 137 -21.37 -4.33 -17.74
C PRO A 137 -20.73 -5.68 -17.40
N GLY A 138 -19.76 -5.68 -16.50
CA GLY A 138 -19.32 -6.90 -15.84
C GLY A 138 -20.41 -7.42 -14.87
N LYS A 139 -20.37 -8.72 -14.55
CA LYS A 139 -21.24 -9.33 -13.53
C LYS A 139 -20.42 -9.52 -12.25
N THR A 140 -20.89 -8.96 -11.14
CA THR A 140 -20.33 -9.16 -9.80
C THR A 140 -21.28 -10.02 -8.97
N VAL A 141 -20.73 -11.03 -8.30
CA VAL A 141 -21.46 -11.95 -7.42
C VAL A 141 -20.66 -12.26 -6.16
N THR A 142 -21.35 -12.45 -5.04
CA THR A 142 -20.84 -13.20 -3.90
C THR A 142 -21.25 -14.66 -4.02
N LEU A 143 -20.25 -15.54 -4.05
CA LEU A 143 -20.37 -16.97 -3.82
C LEU A 143 -20.35 -17.18 -2.30
N ALA A 144 -21.44 -17.69 -1.74
CA ALA A 144 -21.73 -17.70 -0.30
C ALA A 144 -21.55 -19.07 0.37
N SER A 145 -21.45 -20.16 -0.41
CA SER A 145 -21.21 -21.53 0.08
C SER A 145 -20.36 -22.33 -0.89
N ASP A 146 -19.91 -23.51 -0.47
CA ASP A 146 -19.22 -24.48 -1.33
C ASP A 146 -20.12 -25.07 -2.46
N GLN A 147 -21.43 -24.84 -2.43
CA GLN A 147 -22.37 -25.20 -3.49
C GLN A 147 -22.71 -24.02 -4.44
N SER A 148 -22.17 -22.82 -4.17
CA SER A 148 -22.43 -21.63 -4.99
C SER A 148 -22.01 -21.84 -6.44
N SER A 149 -22.93 -21.64 -7.37
CA SER A 149 -22.70 -21.86 -8.81
C SER A 149 -23.40 -20.79 -9.66
N VAL A 150 -22.72 -20.32 -10.71
CA VAL A 150 -23.24 -19.33 -11.68
C VAL A 150 -22.86 -19.75 -13.09
N GLU A 151 -23.83 -20.15 -13.90
CA GLU A 151 -23.68 -20.48 -15.31
C GLU A 151 -24.10 -19.30 -16.20
N PHE A 152 -23.27 -18.95 -17.17
CA PHE A 152 -23.55 -17.93 -18.19
C PHE A 152 -24.08 -18.55 -19.50
N ASP A 153 -24.81 -17.76 -20.28
CA ASP A 153 -25.29 -18.17 -21.61
C ASP A 153 -24.14 -18.55 -22.56
N ARG A 154 -24.42 -19.49 -23.47
CA ARG A 154 -23.47 -19.97 -24.50
C ARG A 154 -22.96 -18.82 -25.37
N ILE A 155 -21.64 -18.76 -25.54
CA ILE A 155 -20.91 -17.77 -26.35
C ILE A 155 -20.39 -18.43 -27.63
N GLU A 156 -20.86 -18.00 -28.80
CA GLU A 156 -20.31 -18.45 -30.09
C GLU A 156 -18.84 -18.04 -30.24
N TRP A 157 -17.96 -18.99 -30.57
CA TRP A 157 -16.52 -18.77 -30.72
C TRP A 157 -15.93 -19.51 -31.92
N ASP A 158 -14.98 -18.84 -32.58
CA ASP A 158 -14.08 -19.39 -33.61
C ASP A 158 -12.71 -19.63 -32.97
N PRO A 159 -12.29 -20.90 -32.73
CA PRO A 159 -11.00 -21.26 -32.09
C PRO A 159 -9.74 -20.64 -32.72
N LYS A 160 -9.83 -20.13 -33.95
CA LYS A 160 -8.74 -19.42 -34.64
C LYS A 160 -8.53 -18.00 -34.09
N LYS A 161 -9.39 -17.56 -33.17
CA LYS A 161 -9.32 -16.25 -32.49
C LYS A 161 -9.03 -16.44 -31.02
N LYS A 162 -8.19 -15.57 -30.47
CA LYS A 162 -7.84 -15.55 -29.05
C LYS A 162 -9.10 -15.29 -28.19
N LEU A 163 -9.37 -16.18 -27.25
CA LEU A 163 -10.34 -15.96 -26.17
C LEU A 163 -9.63 -15.28 -25.00
N THR A 164 -10.17 -14.17 -24.51
CA THR A 164 -9.64 -13.44 -23.35
C THR A 164 -10.75 -13.22 -22.33
N VAL A 165 -10.50 -13.61 -21.07
CA VAL A 165 -11.44 -13.47 -19.95
C VAL A 165 -10.76 -12.67 -18.85
N ALA A 166 -11.32 -11.52 -18.50
CA ALA A 166 -10.84 -10.67 -17.41
C ALA A 166 -11.78 -10.78 -16.21
N LEU A 167 -11.21 -11.01 -15.02
CA LEU A 167 -11.96 -11.17 -13.79
C LEU A 167 -11.24 -10.55 -12.58
N ARG A 168 -11.98 -10.34 -11.49
CA ARG A 168 -11.47 -9.96 -10.17
C ARG A 168 -11.98 -10.95 -9.14
N LEU A 169 -11.18 -11.20 -8.12
CA LEU A 169 -11.47 -12.12 -7.02
C LEU A 169 -11.09 -11.47 -5.69
N ALA A 170 -11.90 -11.65 -4.66
CA ALA A 170 -11.52 -11.49 -3.26
C ALA A 170 -12.11 -12.65 -2.45
N THR A 171 -11.29 -13.40 -1.71
CA THR A 171 -11.69 -14.63 -0.99
C THR A 171 -10.72 -14.97 0.15
N HIS A 172 -11.20 -15.73 1.13
CA HIS A 172 -10.39 -16.40 2.15
C HIS A 172 -10.38 -17.93 2.01
N SER A 173 -11.08 -18.50 1.00
CA SER A 173 -11.10 -19.93 0.74
C SER A 173 -9.69 -20.46 0.44
N THR A 174 -9.23 -21.40 1.26
CA THR A 174 -7.93 -22.06 1.08
C THR A 174 -7.98 -23.12 -0.02
N GLU A 175 -9.16 -23.68 -0.34
CA GLU A 175 -9.40 -24.56 -1.49
C GLU A 175 -10.73 -24.21 -2.19
N GLY A 176 -10.88 -24.63 -3.46
CA GLY A 176 -12.15 -24.59 -4.21
C GLY A 176 -12.01 -24.13 -5.67
N GLN A 177 -13.03 -24.40 -6.49
CA GLN A 177 -13.12 -23.96 -7.88
C GLN A 177 -13.58 -22.50 -7.96
N LEU A 178 -12.81 -21.69 -8.69
CA LEU A 178 -13.08 -20.26 -8.94
C LEU A 178 -13.90 -20.07 -10.21
N MET A 179 -13.47 -20.69 -11.31
CA MET A 179 -14.08 -20.54 -12.63
C MET A 179 -13.79 -21.79 -13.48
N MET A 180 -14.78 -22.23 -14.27
CA MET A 180 -14.56 -23.16 -15.38
C MET A 180 -14.98 -22.51 -16.71
N LEU A 181 -14.19 -22.73 -17.76
CA LEU A 181 -14.57 -22.49 -19.15
C LEU A 181 -14.72 -23.84 -19.86
N LYS A 182 -15.91 -24.13 -20.38
CA LYS A 182 -16.23 -25.38 -21.11
C LYS A 182 -16.43 -25.05 -22.58
N GLY A 183 -15.64 -25.65 -23.47
CA GLY A 183 -15.80 -25.49 -24.92
C GLY A 183 -16.52 -26.68 -25.52
N VAL A 184 -17.67 -26.44 -26.16
CA VAL A 184 -18.55 -27.46 -26.75
C VAL A 184 -18.63 -27.28 -28.27
N VAL A 185 -18.42 -28.34 -29.06
CA VAL A 185 -18.42 -28.26 -30.53
C VAL A 185 -19.85 -28.13 -31.05
N GLN A 186 -20.16 -27.09 -31.84
CA GLN A 186 -21.54 -26.78 -32.26
C GLN A 186 -22.20 -27.85 -33.12
N GLU A 187 -21.44 -28.65 -33.88
CA GLU A 187 -22.00 -29.70 -34.75
C GLU A 187 -22.37 -31.00 -34.01
N THR A 188 -21.73 -31.29 -32.87
CA THR A 188 -21.91 -32.57 -32.13
C THR A 188 -22.45 -32.40 -30.70
N ASP A 189 -22.42 -31.19 -30.14
CA ASP A 189 -22.65 -30.86 -28.73
C ASP A 189 -21.70 -31.61 -27.75
N GLU A 190 -20.55 -32.09 -28.25
CA GLU A 190 -19.50 -32.75 -27.46
C GLU A 190 -18.51 -31.72 -26.87
N THR A 191 -18.05 -31.95 -25.64
CA THR A 191 -16.95 -31.18 -25.04
C THR A 191 -15.66 -31.37 -25.86
N GLY A 192 -15.06 -30.27 -26.31
CA GLY A 192 -13.72 -30.28 -26.93
C GLY A 192 -12.59 -29.98 -25.94
N PHE A 193 -12.84 -29.11 -24.94
CA PHE A 193 -11.90 -28.80 -23.85
C PHE A 193 -12.63 -28.27 -22.61
N GLU A 194 -11.96 -28.36 -21.46
CA GLU A 194 -12.36 -27.72 -20.20
C GLU A 194 -11.15 -27.02 -19.57
N LEU A 195 -11.31 -25.79 -19.11
CA LEU A 195 -10.26 -25.00 -18.48
C LEU A 195 -10.73 -24.55 -17.10
N SER A 196 -10.09 -25.07 -16.06
CA SER A 196 -10.45 -24.85 -14.65
C SER A 196 -9.44 -23.93 -13.96
N LEU A 197 -9.94 -22.99 -13.16
CA LEU A 197 -9.17 -22.22 -12.19
C LEU A 197 -9.55 -22.71 -10.80
N GLU A 198 -8.57 -23.20 -10.06
CA GLU A 198 -8.74 -23.84 -8.75
C GLU A 198 -7.80 -23.20 -7.72
N ILE A 199 -8.32 -22.91 -6.54
CA ILE A 199 -7.51 -22.69 -5.35
C ILE A 199 -7.24 -24.05 -4.71
N LYS A 200 -5.99 -24.33 -4.38
CA LYS A 200 -5.56 -25.48 -3.57
C LYS A 200 -4.48 -24.99 -2.61
N GLN A 201 -4.60 -25.31 -1.32
CA GLN A 201 -3.68 -24.86 -0.27
C GLN A 201 -3.27 -23.37 -0.40
N ARG A 202 -4.26 -22.47 -0.51
CA ARG A 202 -4.13 -21.01 -0.73
C ARG A 202 -3.57 -20.59 -2.10
N ALA A 203 -3.05 -21.51 -2.91
CA ALA A 203 -2.43 -21.22 -4.20
C ALA A 203 -3.45 -21.17 -5.35
N LEU A 204 -3.30 -20.22 -6.28
CA LEU A 204 -4.06 -20.26 -7.53
C LEU A 204 -3.37 -21.20 -8.54
N ASN A 205 -4.12 -22.18 -9.04
CA ASN A 205 -3.70 -23.13 -10.06
C ASN A 205 -4.65 -23.07 -11.27
N VAL A 206 -4.13 -23.41 -12.45
CA VAL A 206 -4.89 -23.40 -13.71
C VAL A 206 -4.65 -24.71 -14.45
N TYR A 207 -5.71 -25.42 -14.81
CA TYR A 207 -5.66 -26.68 -15.56
C TYR A 207 -6.43 -26.56 -16.87
N LEU A 208 -5.89 -27.14 -17.94
CA LEU A 208 -6.54 -27.28 -19.24
C LEU A 208 -6.63 -28.77 -19.59
N TYR A 209 -7.85 -29.26 -19.75
CA TYR A 209 -8.22 -30.62 -20.08
C TYR A 209 -8.77 -30.71 -21.51
N ASP A 210 -8.64 -31.85 -22.17
CA ASP A 210 -9.37 -32.14 -23.41
C ASP A 210 -10.78 -32.69 -23.13
N GLY A 211 -11.55 -32.93 -24.21
CA GLY A 211 -12.86 -33.59 -24.16
C GLY A 211 -12.89 -34.99 -23.53
N PHE A 212 -11.73 -35.61 -23.25
CA PHE A 212 -11.60 -36.88 -22.54
C PHE A 212 -11.11 -36.69 -21.09
N HIS A 213 -11.13 -35.46 -20.57
CA HIS A 213 -10.63 -35.06 -19.24
C HIS A 213 -9.14 -35.36 -19.01
N ALA A 214 -8.34 -35.48 -20.07
CA ALA A 214 -6.88 -35.60 -19.95
C ALA A 214 -6.25 -34.21 -19.86
N VAL A 215 -5.46 -33.95 -18.81
CA VAL A 215 -4.67 -32.71 -18.67
C VAL A 215 -3.74 -32.55 -19.87
N ILE A 216 -3.82 -31.39 -20.52
CA ILE A 216 -2.98 -30.98 -21.66
C ILE A 216 -1.96 -29.91 -21.26
N ALA A 217 -2.34 -29.03 -20.32
CA ALA A 217 -1.47 -28.01 -19.76
C ALA A 217 -1.89 -27.73 -18.31
N GLN A 218 -0.92 -27.42 -17.46
CA GLN A 218 -1.16 -26.91 -16.11
C GLN A 218 -0.20 -25.77 -15.78
N LEU A 219 -0.69 -24.80 -15.01
CA LEU A 219 0.10 -23.76 -14.39
C LEU A 219 -0.20 -23.82 -12.88
N GLU A 220 0.73 -24.37 -12.13
CA GLU A 220 0.65 -24.47 -10.67
C GLU A 220 1.34 -23.26 -10.02
N ASN A 221 0.91 -22.89 -8.80
CA ASN A 221 1.46 -21.75 -8.05
C ASN A 221 1.54 -20.45 -8.89
N VAL A 222 0.43 -20.09 -9.55
CA VAL A 222 0.34 -18.86 -10.36
C VAL A 222 0.43 -17.62 -9.47
N LYS A 223 -0.27 -17.65 -8.32
CA LYS A 223 -0.11 -16.80 -7.13
C LYS A 223 0.06 -17.76 -5.94
N ASN A 224 1.03 -17.51 -5.05
CA ASN A 224 1.35 -18.45 -3.98
C ASN A 224 0.28 -18.39 -2.86
N ASP A 225 -0.22 -17.20 -2.53
CA ASP A 225 -1.38 -16.98 -1.68
C ASP A 225 -2.40 -16.04 -2.35
N ILE A 226 -3.61 -16.55 -2.61
CA ILE A 226 -4.76 -15.79 -3.12
C ILE A 226 -5.92 -15.74 -2.11
N ALA A 227 -5.76 -16.35 -0.93
CA ALA A 227 -6.75 -16.46 0.14
C ALA A 227 -6.60 -15.33 1.19
N THR A 228 -6.11 -14.16 0.76
CA THR A 228 -5.81 -13.00 1.61
C THR A 228 -7.01 -12.10 1.88
N GLY A 229 -8.11 -12.26 1.13
CA GLY A 229 -9.27 -11.34 1.14
C GLY A 229 -9.11 -10.07 0.32
N GLU A 230 -7.92 -9.80 -0.26
CA GLU A 230 -7.67 -8.63 -1.12
C GLU A 230 -8.22 -8.83 -2.54
N GLU A 231 -8.52 -7.73 -3.27
CA GLU A 231 -9.01 -7.80 -4.65
C GLU A 231 -7.85 -8.08 -5.65
N VAL A 232 -7.74 -9.32 -6.10
CA VAL A 232 -6.78 -9.75 -7.12
C VAL A 232 -7.40 -9.65 -8.51
N SER A 233 -6.80 -8.82 -9.37
CA SER A 233 -7.15 -8.71 -10.80
C SER A 233 -6.41 -9.74 -11.66
N LEU A 234 -7.18 -10.51 -12.43
CA LEU A 234 -6.75 -11.65 -13.25
C LEU A 234 -7.19 -11.48 -14.72
N VAL A 235 -6.31 -11.80 -15.67
CA VAL A 235 -6.66 -11.88 -17.10
C VAL A 235 -6.15 -13.21 -17.66
N LEU A 236 -7.08 -14.07 -18.08
CA LEU A 236 -6.84 -15.35 -18.72
C LEU A 236 -6.91 -15.20 -20.25
N GLU A 237 -6.01 -15.88 -20.95
CA GLU A 237 -5.85 -15.79 -22.40
C GLU A 237 -5.62 -17.17 -23.02
N LEU A 238 -6.56 -17.65 -23.84
CA LEU A 238 -6.47 -18.93 -24.56
C LEU A 238 -6.36 -18.69 -26.07
N ASN A 239 -5.39 -19.33 -26.71
CA ASN A 239 -5.20 -19.35 -28.16
C ASN A 239 -4.96 -20.78 -28.63
N LEU A 240 -5.95 -21.37 -29.31
CA LEU A 240 -5.87 -22.75 -29.79
C LEU A 240 -5.05 -22.87 -31.09
N ASP A 241 -5.13 -21.91 -32.01
CA ASP A 241 -4.29 -21.88 -33.23
C ASP A 241 -2.79 -21.78 -32.90
N GLY A 242 -2.46 -20.99 -31.88
CA GLY A 242 -1.09 -20.84 -31.37
C GLY A 242 -0.68 -21.81 -30.26
N ASN A 243 -1.49 -22.84 -29.95
CA ASN A 243 -1.30 -23.79 -28.85
C ASN A 243 -0.77 -23.14 -27.55
N ALA A 244 -1.41 -22.07 -27.08
CA ALA A 244 -0.91 -21.26 -25.98
C ALA A 244 -1.99 -20.84 -24.98
N LEU A 245 -1.63 -20.94 -23.70
CA LEU A 245 -2.41 -20.47 -22.56
C LEU A 245 -1.54 -19.50 -21.75
N SER A 246 -2.05 -18.29 -21.49
CA SER A 246 -1.42 -17.33 -20.59
C SER A 246 -2.40 -16.79 -19.56
N ILE A 247 -1.87 -16.44 -18.38
CA ILE A 247 -2.59 -15.80 -17.30
C ILE A 247 -1.76 -14.65 -16.73
N THR A 248 -2.41 -13.50 -16.52
CA THR A 248 -1.77 -12.26 -16.08
C THR A 248 -2.35 -11.82 -14.74
N LEU A 249 -1.48 -11.69 -13.74
CA LEU A 249 -1.78 -11.11 -12.42
C LEU A 249 -1.41 -9.63 -12.40
N ALA A 250 -2.29 -8.80 -11.81
CA ALA A 250 -2.02 -7.40 -11.45
C ALA A 250 -1.35 -6.54 -12.56
N LYS A 251 -1.63 -6.87 -13.83
CA LYS A 251 -1.06 -6.24 -15.05
C LYS A 251 0.47 -6.28 -15.18
N THR A 252 1.19 -7.08 -14.38
CA THR A 252 2.67 -7.08 -14.35
C THR A 252 3.30 -8.47 -14.41
N GLN A 253 2.66 -9.50 -13.86
CA GLN A 253 3.20 -10.87 -13.86
C GLN A 253 2.41 -11.75 -14.84
N VAL A 254 3.06 -12.13 -15.95
CA VAL A 254 2.49 -13.04 -16.95
C VAL A 254 3.09 -14.43 -16.79
N ARG A 255 2.27 -15.44 -16.54
CA ARG A 255 2.62 -16.86 -16.71
C ARG A 255 2.08 -17.34 -18.05
N ARG A 256 2.84 -18.17 -18.77
CA ARG A 256 2.45 -18.73 -20.06
C ARG A 256 2.96 -20.16 -20.22
N ILE A 257 2.15 -21.02 -20.81
CA ILE A 257 2.46 -22.38 -21.20
C ILE A 257 2.01 -22.63 -22.65
N SER A 258 2.61 -23.62 -23.31
CA SER A 258 2.16 -24.14 -24.60
C SER A 258 1.97 -25.65 -24.53
N PHE A 259 1.08 -26.18 -25.36
CA PHE A 259 0.64 -27.58 -25.34
C PHE A 259 0.78 -28.25 -26.71
N GLU A 260 0.84 -29.58 -26.74
CA GLU A 260 1.08 -30.35 -27.97
C GLU A 260 -0.17 -31.03 -28.55
N LYS A 261 -1.20 -31.27 -27.72
CA LYS A 261 -2.43 -31.99 -28.11
C LYS A 261 -3.40 -31.04 -28.81
N GLN A 262 -3.99 -31.48 -29.92
CA GLN A 262 -4.96 -30.69 -30.68
C GLN A 262 -6.36 -30.82 -30.06
N ILE A 263 -6.84 -29.74 -29.44
CA ILE A 263 -8.26 -29.48 -29.18
C ILE A 263 -8.95 -29.25 -30.55
N PRO A 264 -10.24 -29.60 -30.74
CA PRO A 264 -10.99 -29.28 -31.96
C PRO A 264 -10.92 -27.80 -32.35
N THR A 265 -10.88 -27.50 -33.65
CA THR A 265 -10.77 -26.11 -34.19
C THR A 265 -11.94 -25.70 -35.08
N ASP A 266 -13.00 -26.48 -35.03
CA ASP A 266 -14.33 -26.20 -35.58
C ASP A 266 -15.08 -25.20 -34.68
N TRP A 267 -16.25 -24.71 -35.09
CA TRP A 267 -16.97 -23.69 -34.31
C TRP A 267 -17.46 -24.26 -32.97
N MET A 268 -17.27 -23.48 -31.90
CA MET A 268 -17.58 -23.90 -30.53
C MET A 268 -18.49 -22.91 -29.81
N ASP A 269 -19.34 -23.42 -28.93
CA ASP A 269 -19.94 -22.64 -27.86
C ASP A 269 -19.02 -22.68 -26.64
N VAL A 270 -18.69 -21.52 -26.07
CA VAL A 270 -18.00 -21.40 -24.78
C VAL A 270 -19.05 -21.15 -23.70
N ILE A 271 -19.04 -21.96 -22.63
CA ILE A 271 -19.84 -21.76 -21.42
C ILE A 271 -18.90 -21.36 -20.29
N ILE A 272 -19.31 -20.38 -19.49
CA ILE A 272 -18.56 -19.91 -18.32
C ILE A 272 -19.33 -20.30 -17.06
N TYR A 273 -18.62 -20.87 -16.10
CA TYR A 273 -19.09 -21.14 -14.74
C TYR A 273 -18.24 -20.35 -13.74
N LEU A 274 -18.86 -19.76 -12.73
CA LEU A 274 -18.17 -19.24 -11.54
C LEU A 274 -18.61 -20.05 -10.32
N GLY A 275 -17.66 -20.39 -9.46
CA GLY A 275 -17.88 -21.37 -8.40
C GLY A 275 -17.92 -22.81 -8.93
N ALA A 276 -18.76 -23.66 -8.33
CA ALA A 276 -18.92 -25.05 -8.74
C ALA A 276 -19.54 -25.18 -10.15
N ALA A 277 -18.99 -26.07 -10.98
CA ALA A 277 -19.38 -26.26 -12.38
C ALA A 277 -20.62 -27.14 -12.61
N GLY A 278 -21.30 -27.56 -11.54
CA GLY A 278 -22.58 -28.29 -11.60
C GLY A 278 -22.46 -29.81 -11.73
N ASP A 279 -21.26 -30.37 -11.63
CA ASP A 279 -21.01 -31.77 -11.30
C ASP A 279 -21.10 -32.01 -9.78
N GLU A 280 -21.48 -33.22 -9.36
CA GLU A 280 -21.62 -33.59 -7.92
C GLU A 280 -20.28 -33.63 -7.16
N THR A 281 -19.17 -33.24 -7.78
CA THR A 281 -17.80 -33.32 -7.25
C THR A 281 -17.04 -31.99 -7.17
N SER A 282 -17.55 -30.90 -7.75
CA SER A 282 -16.90 -29.59 -7.64
C SER A 282 -17.33 -28.84 -6.38
N VAL A 283 -16.33 -28.31 -5.68
CA VAL A 283 -16.46 -27.54 -4.44
C VAL A 283 -16.17 -26.08 -4.79
N SER A 284 -17.15 -25.20 -4.63
CA SER A 284 -17.02 -23.77 -4.91
C SER A 284 -16.11 -23.06 -3.89
N ILE A 285 -15.45 -21.98 -4.31
CA ILE A 285 -14.90 -21.01 -3.36
C ILE A 285 -16.02 -20.19 -2.71
N VAL A 286 -15.74 -19.62 -1.54
CA VAL A 286 -16.57 -18.61 -0.88
C VAL A 286 -15.86 -17.26 -0.98
N GLY A 287 -16.50 -16.27 -1.59
CA GLY A 287 -15.83 -15.01 -1.94
C GLY A 287 -16.66 -14.08 -2.83
N CYS A 288 -16.12 -12.90 -3.16
CA CYS A 288 -16.65 -12.10 -4.25
C CYS A 288 -15.88 -12.33 -5.55
N VAL A 289 -16.61 -12.53 -6.64
CA VAL A 289 -16.06 -12.69 -8.00
C VAL A 289 -16.72 -11.68 -8.93
N THR A 290 -15.92 -10.95 -9.70
CA THR A 290 -16.40 -10.10 -10.79
C THR A 290 -15.88 -10.59 -12.12
N LEU A 291 -16.77 -11.08 -12.99
CA LEU A 291 -16.47 -11.27 -14.41
C LEU A 291 -16.50 -9.89 -15.08
N VAL A 292 -15.32 -9.29 -15.28
CA VAL A 292 -15.16 -7.91 -15.75
C VAL A 292 -15.51 -7.80 -17.23
N SER A 293 -14.97 -8.69 -18.06
CA SER A 293 -15.25 -8.73 -19.50
C SER A 293 -14.77 -10.03 -20.14
N VAL A 294 -15.53 -10.53 -21.12
CA VAL A 294 -15.05 -11.52 -22.10
C VAL A 294 -14.80 -10.79 -23.42
N TYR A 295 -13.71 -11.14 -24.10
CA TYR A 295 -13.22 -10.47 -25.30
C TYR A 295 -12.71 -11.48 -26.33
N LEU A 296 -13.11 -11.26 -27.60
CA LEU A 296 -12.68 -12.04 -28.78
C LEU A 296 -11.89 -11.12 -29.75
N ASP A 297 -12.56 -10.55 -30.76
CA ASP A 297 -12.05 -9.40 -31.54
C ASP A 297 -12.35 -8.04 -30.86
N ALA A 298 -13.35 -8.06 -29.98
CA ALA A 298 -13.95 -6.95 -29.23
C ALA A 298 -14.60 -7.52 -27.95
N PRO A 299 -15.02 -6.68 -26.98
CA PRO A 299 -15.84 -7.13 -25.85
C PRO A 299 -17.17 -7.73 -26.33
N ILE A 300 -17.61 -8.82 -25.70
CA ILE A 300 -18.89 -9.48 -25.99
C ILE A 300 -19.85 -9.44 -24.79
N THR A 301 -21.16 -9.37 -25.05
CA THR A 301 -22.19 -9.31 -24.00
C THR A 301 -22.56 -10.71 -23.55
N PHE A 302 -22.48 -10.97 -22.25
CA PHE A 302 -22.88 -12.22 -21.59
C PHE A 302 -24.01 -11.95 -20.59
N THR A 303 -24.82 -12.98 -20.33
CA THR A 303 -25.92 -12.97 -19.36
C THR A 303 -25.86 -14.23 -18.51
N VAL A 304 -26.37 -14.15 -17.27
CA VAL A 304 -26.48 -15.32 -16.39
C VAL A 304 -27.68 -16.14 -16.86
N LYS A 305 -27.43 -17.41 -17.17
CA LYS A 305 -28.42 -18.41 -17.56
C LYS A 305 -29.09 -19.03 -16.33
N THR A 306 -28.27 -19.37 -15.33
CA THR A 306 -28.68 -20.06 -14.10
C THR A 306 -27.72 -19.73 -12.96
N GLN A 307 -28.22 -19.56 -11.74
CA GLN A 307 -27.41 -19.45 -10.51
C GLN A 307 -28.11 -20.14 -9.34
N SER A 308 -27.37 -20.59 -8.34
CA SER A 308 -27.91 -21.19 -7.12
C SER A 308 -28.56 -20.14 -6.17
N GLU A 309 -29.44 -20.58 -5.26
CA GLU A 309 -30.23 -19.68 -4.40
C GLU A 309 -29.41 -18.89 -3.37
N ASP A 310 -28.19 -19.35 -3.07
CA ASP A 310 -27.26 -18.74 -2.13
C ASP A 310 -26.38 -17.65 -2.77
N VAL A 311 -26.29 -17.61 -4.10
CA VAL A 311 -25.51 -16.58 -4.82
C VAL A 311 -26.19 -15.22 -4.74
N VAL A 312 -25.47 -14.24 -4.22
CA VAL A 312 -25.94 -12.86 -4.08
C VAL A 312 -25.32 -11.98 -5.17
N ASP A 313 -26.11 -11.11 -5.79
CA ASP A 313 -25.61 -10.08 -6.70
C ASP A 313 -24.89 -8.95 -5.94
N GLU A 314 -23.80 -8.44 -6.52
CA GLU A 314 -22.83 -7.52 -5.88
C GLU A 314 -21.94 -8.18 -4.80
N CYS A 315 -20.79 -7.55 -4.48
CA CYS A 315 -19.95 -8.00 -3.36
C CYS A 315 -20.63 -7.62 -2.04
N LYS A 316 -21.32 -8.57 -1.41
CA LYS A 316 -21.94 -8.35 -0.11
C LYS A 316 -20.88 -8.41 1.00
N ASP A 317 -20.77 -7.32 1.74
CA ASP A 317 -20.01 -7.26 3.00
C ASP A 317 -20.93 -7.53 4.20
N PRO A 318 -20.77 -8.66 4.93
CA PRO A 318 -21.53 -8.96 6.13
C PRO A 318 -21.04 -8.20 7.37
N CYS A 319 -19.84 -7.61 7.36
CA CYS A 319 -19.35 -6.77 8.46
C CYS A 319 -20.02 -5.39 8.51
N LYS A 320 -20.70 -4.98 7.44
CA LYS A 320 -21.39 -3.70 7.32
C LYS A 320 -22.59 -3.59 8.27
N GLY A 321 -22.31 -3.17 9.51
CA GLY A 321 -23.28 -3.11 10.61
C GLY A 321 -23.22 -4.29 11.58
N PHE A 322 -22.17 -5.11 11.51
CA PHE A 322 -21.87 -6.13 12.52
C PHE A 322 -20.94 -5.54 13.57
N ASP A 323 -21.31 -5.65 14.86
CA ASP A 323 -20.53 -5.14 15.97
C ASP A 323 -19.66 -6.25 16.58
N CYS A 324 -18.39 -5.93 16.85
CA CYS A 324 -17.39 -6.80 17.45
C CYS A 324 -16.89 -6.27 18.82
N ASN A 325 -17.58 -5.31 19.45
CA ASN A 325 -17.28 -4.79 20.79
C ASN A 325 -15.81 -4.33 21.00
N GLY A 326 -15.15 -3.87 19.93
CA GLY A 326 -13.74 -3.46 19.91
C GLY A 326 -12.79 -4.41 19.17
N GLY A 327 -13.23 -5.62 18.83
CA GLY A 327 -12.52 -6.52 17.92
C GLY A 327 -12.65 -6.13 16.45
N THR A 328 -11.86 -6.78 15.59
CA THR A 328 -11.87 -6.52 14.15
C THR A 328 -12.88 -7.41 13.45
N CYS A 329 -13.80 -6.85 12.67
CA CYS A 329 -14.72 -7.65 11.87
C CYS A 329 -14.05 -8.15 10.58
N ILE A 330 -14.19 -9.45 10.32
CA ILE A 330 -13.65 -10.18 9.17
C ILE A 330 -14.79 -10.63 8.26
N ASN A 331 -14.65 -10.33 6.97
CA ASN A 331 -15.62 -10.68 5.92
C ASN A 331 -15.29 -12.06 5.32
N GLU A 332 -15.94 -13.12 5.81
CA GLU A 332 -15.85 -14.46 5.22
C GLU A 332 -16.90 -14.70 4.10
N TYR A 333 -17.56 -13.64 3.62
CA TYR A 333 -18.65 -13.55 2.63
C TYR A 333 -19.93 -14.33 2.97
N SER A 334 -19.80 -15.59 3.38
CA SER A 334 -20.82 -16.42 4.02
C SER A 334 -21.37 -15.82 5.32
N ARG A 335 -20.50 -15.23 6.15
CA ARG A 335 -20.81 -14.60 7.44
C ARG A 335 -19.77 -13.55 7.83
N ALA A 336 -20.10 -12.72 8.82
CA ALA A 336 -19.11 -11.97 9.59
C ALA A 336 -18.51 -12.86 10.68
N ILE A 337 -17.22 -12.69 10.96
CA ILE A 337 -16.52 -13.24 12.14
C ILE A 337 -15.80 -12.08 12.83
N CYS A 338 -15.76 -12.06 14.16
CA CYS A 338 -14.94 -11.10 14.90
C CYS A 338 -13.61 -11.72 15.30
N ASP A 339 -12.50 -11.10 14.91
CA ASP A 339 -11.19 -11.34 15.53
C ASP A 339 -11.12 -10.54 16.84
N CYS A 340 -11.12 -11.27 17.96
CA CYS A 340 -11.10 -10.71 19.31
C CYS A 340 -9.68 -10.60 19.89
N PHE A 341 -8.65 -10.91 19.10
CA PHE A 341 -7.25 -10.77 19.51
C PHE A 341 -6.94 -9.36 20.04
N ASN A 342 -6.20 -9.29 21.16
CA ASN A 342 -5.82 -8.05 21.86
C ASN A 342 -6.98 -7.14 22.32
N THR A 343 -8.20 -7.70 22.51
CA THR A 343 -9.34 -6.96 23.06
C THR A 343 -9.60 -7.19 24.56
N GLY A 344 -8.89 -8.15 25.18
CA GLY A 344 -9.19 -8.64 26.54
C GLY A 344 -10.51 -9.43 26.64
N ARG A 345 -11.05 -9.87 25.50
CA ARG A 345 -12.43 -10.37 25.35
C ARG A 345 -12.48 -11.54 24.37
N HIS A 346 -13.57 -12.30 24.45
CA HIS A 346 -13.81 -13.47 23.63
C HIS A 346 -15.31 -13.72 23.36
N GLY A 347 -15.59 -14.72 22.52
CA GLY A 347 -16.92 -15.04 22.01
C GLY A 347 -17.20 -14.42 20.64
N ALA A 348 -18.26 -14.87 19.96
CA ALA A 348 -18.54 -14.58 18.55
C ALA A 348 -18.67 -13.09 18.16
N GLN A 349 -18.80 -12.18 19.13
CA GLN A 349 -18.79 -10.72 18.95
C GLN A 349 -17.88 -10.01 19.96
N CYS A 350 -16.88 -10.71 20.53
CA CYS A 350 -16.00 -10.24 21.61
C CYS A 350 -16.76 -9.67 22.84
N GLN A 351 -17.94 -10.21 23.12
CA GLN A 351 -18.86 -9.66 24.10
C GLN A 351 -18.49 -10.00 25.56
N THR A 352 -17.84 -11.14 25.79
CA THR A 352 -17.47 -11.66 27.12
C THR A 352 -16.03 -11.28 27.44
N ALA A 353 -15.69 -10.99 28.70
CA ALA A 353 -14.30 -10.76 29.11
C ALA A 353 -13.53 -12.09 29.17
N SER A 354 -12.32 -12.14 28.62
CA SER A 354 -11.50 -13.36 28.66
C SER A 354 -10.94 -13.59 30.06
N LEU A 355 -11.01 -14.82 30.55
CA LEU A 355 -10.51 -15.22 31.87
C LEU A 355 -9.34 -16.20 31.71
N PRO A 356 -8.21 -15.99 32.41
CA PRO A 356 -7.09 -16.92 32.38
C PRO A 356 -7.47 -18.28 33.00
N VAL A 357 -7.04 -19.35 32.36
CA VAL A 357 -7.21 -20.74 32.81
C VAL A 357 -5.90 -21.29 33.37
N THR A 358 -5.99 -22.06 34.46
CA THR A 358 -4.85 -22.77 35.05
C THR A 358 -4.55 -24.04 34.26
N VAL A 359 -3.27 -24.31 33.99
CA VAL A 359 -2.75 -25.52 33.37
C VAL A 359 -1.66 -26.11 34.29
N ALA A 360 -1.74 -27.40 34.58
CA ALA A 360 -0.69 -28.13 35.31
C ALA A 360 0.28 -28.84 34.35
N SER A 361 1.44 -29.30 34.84
CA SER A 361 2.51 -29.90 34.02
C SER A 361 2.13 -31.14 33.20
N GLU A 362 1.03 -31.81 33.56
CA GLU A 362 0.48 -32.98 32.86
C GLU A 362 -0.73 -32.61 31.98
N GLN A 363 -1.10 -31.34 31.89
CA GLN A 363 -2.27 -30.85 31.16
C GLN A 363 -1.91 -30.13 29.86
N PHE A 364 -2.79 -30.23 28.87
CA PHE A 364 -2.67 -29.48 27.62
C PHE A 364 -4.05 -29.08 27.07
N ILE A 365 -4.09 -27.98 26.32
CA ILE A 365 -5.21 -27.63 25.44
C ILE A 365 -4.84 -28.07 24.02
N ARG A 366 -5.65 -28.92 23.40
CA ARG A 366 -5.46 -29.43 22.03
C ARG A 366 -6.43 -28.72 21.08
N TYR A 367 -5.90 -28.24 19.96
CA TYR A 367 -6.65 -27.78 18.80
C TYR A 367 -6.44 -28.76 17.63
N ALA A 368 -7.52 -29.36 17.14
CA ALA A 368 -7.50 -30.20 15.95
C ALA A 368 -7.65 -29.33 14.70
N LEU A 369 -6.77 -29.47 13.73
CA LEU A 369 -6.84 -28.76 12.44
C LEU A 369 -7.67 -29.57 11.44
N ASP A 370 -8.51 -28.86 10.69
CA ASP A 370 -9.04 -29.41 9.43
C ASP A 370 -8.04 -29.15 8.29
N GLN A 371 -8.12 -29.91 7.18
CA GLN A 371 -7.22 -29.76 6.03
C GLN A 371 -7.11 -28.30 5.54
N ASN A 372 -8.24 -27.59 5.54
CA ASN A 372 -8.36 -26.19 5.10
C ASN A 372 -7.64 -25.18 6.01
N GLU A 373 -7.26 -25.55 7.24
CA GLU A 373 -6.63 -24.69 8.25
C GLU A 373 -5.15 -25.03 8.49
N SER A 374 -4.62 -26.03 7.80
CA SER A 374 -3.25 -26.55 7.94
C SER A 374 -2.12 -25.54 7.65
N GLN A 375 -2.46 -24.27 7.36
CA GLN A 375 -1.56 -23.13 7.26
C GLN A 375 -2.12 -21.91 8.02
N PRO A 376 -2.06 -21.89 9.37
CA PRO A 376 -2.51 -20.75 10.16
C PRO A 376 -1.60 -19.53 9.94
N ASP A 377 -2.20 -18.37 9.70
CA ASP A 377 -1.49 -17.09 9.53
C ASP A 377 -0.88 -16.57 10.86
N ARG A 378 -1.54 -16.87 11.98
CA ARG A 378 -1.17 -16.45 13.33
C ARG A 378 -1.36 -17.57 14.35
N ILE A 379 -0.47 -17.71 15.32
CA ILE A 379 -0.69 -18.42 16.59
C ILE A 379 -0.33 -17.43 17.70
N ALA A 380 -1.18 -17.24 18.70
CA ALA A 380 -0.91 -16.30 19.79
C ALA A 380 -1.45 -16.82 21.13
N PHE A 381 -0.83 -16.43 22.25
CA PHE A 381 -1.30 -16.73 23.61
C PHE A 381 -0.59 -15.84 24.64
N SER A 382 -1.29 -15.45 25.71
CA SER A 382 -0.63 -14.93 26.92
C SER A 382 -0.36 -16.10 27.89
N PHE A 383 0.81 -16.16 28.52
CA PHE A 383 1.10 -17.14 29.57
C PHE A 383 1.70 -16.52 30.84
N LYS A 384 1.57 -17.23 31.97
CA LYS A 384 2.08 -16.85 33.28
C LYS A 384 2.61 -18.07 34.04
N THR A 385 3.86 -18.04 34.46
CA THR A 385 4.50 -19.08 35.30
C THR A 385 4.33 -18.83 36.80
N GLY A 386 4.49 -19.87 37.62
CA GLY A 386 4.70 -19.74 39.07
C GLY A 386 6.17 -19.54 39.44
N LYS A 387 6.45 -19.06 40.67
CA LYS A 387 7.80 -18.75 41.20
C LYS A 387 8.84 -19.90 41.24
N ASN A 388 8.42 -21.15 40.97
CA ASN A 388 9.27 -22.34 41.07
C ASN A 388 9.14 -23.20 39.79
N VAL A 389 9.08 -22.55 38.61
CA VAL A 389 8.86 -23.20 37.32
C VAL A 389 10.09 -22.97 36.44
N ASP A 390 11.04 -23.88 36.55
CA ASP A 390 12.36 -23.76 35.92
C ASP A 390 12.30 -24.09 34.41
N GLU A 391 11.39 -24.97 34.01
CA GLU A 391 11.19 -25.47 32.64
C GLU A 391 9.69 -25.59 32.33
N GLY A 392 9.30 -25.57 31.05
CA GLY A 392 7.89 -25.71 30.67
C GLY A 392 7.61 -25.62 29.17
N LEU A 393 6.98 -26.65 28.60
CA LEU A 393 6.51 -26.70 27.22
C LEU A 393 5.28 -25.79 27.03
N LEU A 394 5.42 -24.75 26.20
CA LEU A 394 4.39 -23.75 25.94
C LEU A 394 3.53 -24.10 24.71
N LEU A 395 4.16 -24.55 23.63
CA LEU A 395 3.51 -24.85 22.34
C LEU A 395 4.16 -26.08 21.70
N HIS A 396 3.36 -26.97 21.14
CA HIS A 396 3.83 -28.15 20.40
C HIS A 396 2.90 -28.44 19.20
N ALA A 397 3.46 -28.64 18.00
CA ALA A 397 2.68 -29.05 16.83
C ALA A 397 3.51 -29.88 15.84
N ALA A 398 2.88 -30.84 15.18
CA ALA A 398 3.49 -31.56 14.06
C ALA A 398 3.47 -30.70 12.78
N VAL A 399 4.56 -30.68 12.03
CA VAL A 399 4.68 -29.95 10.75
C VAL A 399 5.32 -30.80 9.64
N ASN A 400 4.78 -30.71 8.43
CA ASN A 400 5.23 -31.39 7.23
C ASN A 400 5.58 -30.38 6.12
N SER A 401 6.26 -30.87 5.08
CA SER A 401 6.28 -30.28 3.73
C SER A 401 5.08 -30.72 2.89
N GLU A 402 4.59 -29.90 1.96
CA GLU A 402 3.56 -30.27 0.96
C GLU A 402 3.89 -31.56 0.19
N LYS A 403 5.17 -31.83 -0.08
CA LYS A 403 5.62 -32.98 -0.87
C LYS A 403 5.99 -34.22 -0.02
N ASP A 404 5.65 -34.25 1.27
CA ASP A 404 6.05 -35.28 2.27
C ASP A 404 7.57 -35.59 2.30
N GLN A 405 8.43 -34.66 1.82
CA GLN A 405 9.89 -34.79 1.85
C GLN A 405 10.49 -34.51 3.24
N TYR A 406 9.77 -33.75 4.05
CA TYR A 406 10.15 -33.34 5.40
C TYR A 406 8.97 -33.52 6.36
N THR A 407 9.23 -34.14 7.50
CA THR A 407 8.34 -34.17 8.66
C THR A 407 9.13 -33.73 9.88
N GLY A 408 8.49 -33.00 10.79
CA GLY A 408 9.16 -32.30 11.87
C GLY A 408 8.20 -31.80 12.95
N ILE A 409 8.74 -31.08 13.92
CA ILE A 409 8.00 -30.62 15.09
C ILE A 409 8.28 -29.14 15.33
N LEU A 410 7.22 -28.35 15.48
CA LEU A 410 7.27 -27.01 16.01
C LEU A 410 7.14 -27.06 17.54
N ILE A 411 8.08 -26.46 18.25
CA ILE A 411 8.17 -26.46 19.72
C ILE A 411 8.41 -25.03 20.20
N MET A 412 7.74 -24.61 21.26
CA MET A 412 8.15 -23.48 22.09
C MET A 412 8.24 -23.92 23.56
N GLU A 413 9.39 -23.71 24.19
CA GLU A 413 9.69 -24.21 25.54
C GLU A 413 10.50 -23.20 26.36
N LEU A 414 10.19 -23.14 27.67
CA LEU A 414 10.98 -22.47 28.69
C LEU A 414 12.15 -23.39 29.08
N ILE A 415 13.38 -22.92 28.94
CA ILE A 415 14.60 -23.70 29.24
C ILE A 415 15.40 -23.03 30.37
N ASN A 416 15.84 -23.81 31.35
CA ASN A 416 16.77 -23.37 32.39
C ASN A 416 18.22 -23.43 31.88
N GLY A 417 18.92 -22.29 31.83
CA GLY A 417 20.30 -22.22 31.36
C GLY A 417 21.33 -22.53 32.47
N ASP A 418 22.41 -23.25 32.12
CA ASP A 418 23.51 -23.66 33.03
C ASP A 418 24.15 -22.51 33.86
N ASN A 419 23.88 -21.24 33.51
CA ASN A 419 24.43 -20.03 34.14
C ASN A 419 23.39 -19.16 34.91
N ASN A 420 22.13 -19.60 35.06
CA ASN A 420 20.95 -18.77 35.39
C ASN A 420 20.51 -17.79 34.28
N GLU A 421 20.94 -18.01 33.04
CA GLU A 421 20.39 -17.33 31.86
C GLU A 421 19.08 -18.03 31.46
N ASP A 422 17.97 -17.59 32.04
CA ASP A 422 16.63 -18.10 31.73
C ASP A 422 16.23 -17.74 30.30
N SER A 423 15.62 -18.68 29.55
CA SER A 423 15.27 -18.44 28.16
C SER A 423 13.96 -19.09 27.72
N ILE A 424 13.35 -18.52 26.67
CA ILE A 424 12.37 -19.19 25.82
C ILE A 424 13.07 -19.58 24.52
N ASN A 425 12.98 -20.85 24.16
CA ASN A 425 13.37 -21.33 22.85
C ASN A 425 12.14 -21.57 21.97
N PHE A 426 12.24 -21.19 20.70
CA PHE A 426 11.31 -21.58 19.65
C PHE A 426 12.06 -22.35 18.55
N ARG A 427 11.54 -23.51 18.16
CA ARG A 427 12.08 -24.38 17.11
C ARG A 427 11.03 -24.82 16.10
N ILE A 428 11.48 -25.02 14.86
CA ILE A 428 10.77 -25.79 13.83
C ILE A 428 11.77 -26.85 13.33
N THR A 429 11.90 -27.92 14.11
CA THR A 429 13.02 -28.88 14.05
C THR A 429 14.37 -28.15 13.96
N ASP A 430 15.24 -28.54 13.01
CA ASP A 430 16.53 -27.87 12.75
C ASP A 430 16.43 -26.72 11.72
N LEU A 431 15.25 -26.44 11.14
CA LEU A 431 15.08 -25.43 10.06
C LEU A 431 15.00 -24.00 10.59
N VAL A 432 14.39 -23.82 11.77
CA VAL A 432 14.29 -22.54 12.46
C VAL A 432 14.60 -22.77 13.92
N ILE A 433 15.52 -21.97 14.47
CA ILE A 433 15.83 -21.90 15.89
C ILE A 433 15.86 -20.42 16.25
N MET A 434 15.09 -20.01 17.25
CA MET A 434 15.08 -18.65 17.79
C MET A 434 15.10 -18.70 19.31
N ASP A 435 16.13 -18.09 19.91
CA ASP A 435 16.34 -18.03 21.35
C ASP A 435 16.01 -16.63 21.88
N PHE A 436 15.27 -16.59 22.99
CA PHE A 436 14.93 -15.39 23.76
C PHE A 436 15.59 -15.51 25.14
N PRO A 437 16.84 -15.03 25.29
CA PRO A 437 17.57 -15.07 26.56
C PRO A 437 17.04 -14.03 27.56
N ASP A 438 17.52 -14.12 28.81
CA ASP A 438 17.21 -13.21 29.92
C ASP A 438 15.70 -13.06 30.23
N PHE A 439 14.92 -14.10 29.95
CA PHE A 439 13.47 -14.10 30.13
C PHE A 439 13.08 -14.21 31.63
N PRO A 440 12.29 -13.27 32.19
CA PRO A 440 12.05 -13.16 33.64
C PRO A 440 11.05 -14.18 34.19
N LYS A 441 11.47 -15.45 34.34
CA LYS A 441 10.61 -16.52 34.88
C LYS A 441 10.11 -16.21 36.30
N GLY A 442 8.87 -16.62 36.58
CA GLY A 442 8.32 -16.61 37.93
C GLY A 442 8.03 -15.22 38.53
N ASP A 443 8.10 -14.14 37.73
CA ASP A 443 7.75 -12.78 38.16
C ASP A 443 6.26 -12.60 38.52
N GLU A 444 5.42 -13.56 38.12
CA GLU A 444 3.97 -13.59 38.21
C GLU A 444 3.23 -12.53 37.37
N LEU A 445 3.83 -12.08 36.26
CA LEU A 445 3.16 -11.31 35.23
C LEU A 445 2.56 -12.23 34.15
N PHE A 446 1.92 -11.65 33.14
CA PHE A 446 1.52 -12.33 31.91
C PHE A 446 2.41 -11.83 30.78
N HIS A 447 2.92 -12.76 29.98
CA HIS A 447 3.76 -12.50 28.82
C HIS A 447 2.98 -12.84 27.56
N ASP A 448 2.94 -11.92 26.60
CA ASP A 448 2.17 -12.03 25.36
C ASP A 448 3.05 -12.58 24.23
N VAL A 449 2.73 -13.79 23.76
CA VAL A 449 3.40 -14.47 22.64
C VAL A 449 2.55 -14.34 21.38
N VAL A 450 3.16 -13.91 20.28
CA VAL A 450 2.52 -13.83 18.95
C VAL A 450 3.46 -14.39 17.89
N ILE A 451 2.99 -15.36 17.12
CA ILE A 451 3.74 -16.06 16.07
C ILE A 451 3.00 -15.84 14.74
N ASN A 452 3.62 -15.14 13.80
CA ASN A 452 3.05 -14.88 12.47
C ASN A 452 3.78 -15.69 11.39
N PHE A 453 3.03 -16.32 10.48
CA PHE A 453 3.56 -17.15 9.40
C PHE A 453 3.29 -16.52 8.03
N PHE A 454 4.34 -16.06 7.35
CA PHE A 454 4.23 -15.41 6.04
C PHE A 454 4.63 -16.39 4.93
N TYR A 455 3.69 -17.26 4.54
CA TYR A 455 3.94 -18.37 3.61
C TYR A 455 4.50 -17.96 2.25
N GLU A 456 4.11 -16.81 1.66
CA GLU A 456 4.73 -16.33 0.41
C GLU A 456 6.21 -15.94 0.57
N MET A 457 6.65 -15.57 1.79
CA MET A 457 8.02 -15.16 2.09
C MET A 457 8.86 -16.26 2.74
N HIS A 458 8.24 -17.39 3.13
CA HIS A 458 8.85 -18.47 3.93
C HIS A 458 9.44 -17.98 5.26
N THR A 459 8.88 -16.91 5.84
CA THR A 459 9.33 -16.30 7.11
C THR A 459 8.32 -16.52 8.23
N VAL A 460 8.81 -16.97 9.38
CA VAL A 460 8.10 -16.95 10.66
C VAL A 460 8.65 -15.81 11.53
N GLN A 461 7.75 -15.05 12.13
CA GLN A 461 8.04 -13.97 13.08
C GLN A 461 7.48 -14.38 14.43
N VAL A 462 8.31 -14.35 15.48
CA VAL A 462 7.89 -14.55 16.88
C VAL A 462 8.11 -13.24 17.61
N MET A 463 7.06 -12.76 18.27
CA MET A 463 7.09 -11.65 19.22
C MET A 463 6.80 -12.16 20.62
N ILE A 464 7.57 -11.70 21.60
CA ILE A 464 7.33 -11.94 23.04
C ILE A 464 7.47 -10.58 23.75
N ASP A 465 6.39 -10.10 24.39
CA ASP A 465 6.30 -8.81 25.10
C ASP A 465 6.73 -7.55 24.31
N GLY A 466 6.88 -7.67 22.98
CA GLY A 466 7.35 -6.62 22.08
C GLY A 466 8.80 -6.79 21.57
N GLU A 467 9.57 -7.76 22.09
CA GLU A 467 10.79 -8.21 21.42
C GLU A 467 10.40 -9.03 20.19
N GLU A 468 10.90 -8.68 18.99
CA GLU A 468 10.60 -9.36 17.73
C GLU A 468 11.83 -10.10 17.19
N LYS A 469 11.67 -11.39 16.86
CA LYS A 469 12.64 -12.15 16.05
C LYS A 469 11.95 -12.76 14.83
N THR A 470 12.61 -12.69 13.68
CA THR A 470 12.11 -13.23 12.40
C THR A 470 13.15 -14.14 11.77
N ALA A 471 12.72 -15.33 11.34
CA ALA A 471 13.55 -16.36 10.70
C ALA A 471 12.90 -16.92 9.43
N THR A 472 13.71 -17.36 8.47
CA THR A 472 13.25 -18.03 7.25
C THR A 472 13.31 -19.55 7.40
N TRP A 473 12.22 -20.28 7.13
CA TRP A 473 12.28 -21.74 7.02
C TRP A 473 12.80 -22.14 5.63
N GLY A 474 14.05 -22.60 5.55
CA GLY A 474 14.71 -22.95 4.29
C GLY A 474 14.47 -24.40 3.88
N MET A 475 13.43 -24.68 3.11
CA MET A 475 13.25 -25.99 2.44
C MET A 475 14.19 -26.10 1.22
N GLU A 476 14.66 -27.32 0.90
CA GLU A 476 15.61 -27.55 -0.21
C GLU A 476 15.02 -27.18 -1.59
N ASP A 477 13.69 -27.28 -1.72
CA ASP A 477 12.92 -26.82 -2.88
C ASP A 477 12.10 -25.58 -2.48
N THR A 478 12.38 -24.44 -3.12
CA THR A 478 11.70 -23.16 -2.85
C THR A 478 10.27 -23.08 -3.40
N THR A 479 9.68 -24.20 -3.82
CA THR A 479 8.24 -24.33 -4.09
C THR A 479 7.52 -25.23 -3.09
N ASP A 480 8.20 -25.77 -2.08
CA ASP A 480 7.60 -26.64 -1.06
C ASP A 480 7.11 -25.81 0.13
N ARG A 481 5.98 -26.20 0.73
CA ARG A 481 5.27 -25.40 1.74
C ARG A 481 5.35 -26.03 3.12
N LEU A 482 5.45 -25.20 4.16
CA LEU A 482 5.23 -25.63 5.54
C LEU A 482 3.74 -25.84 5.80
N ILE A 483 3.36 -27.01 6.32
CA ILE A 483 1.98 -27.42 6.60
C ILE A 483 1.92 -28.01 8.02
N PHE A 484 0.89 -27.69 8.80
CA PHE A 484 0.64 -28.27 10.11
C PHE A 484 -0.18 -29.55 9.97
N SER A 485 0.30 -30.65 10.55
CA SER A 485 -0.05 -32.01 10.06
C SER A 485 -1.32 -32.61 10.66
N ASN A 486 -1.70 -32.25 11.89
CA ASN A 486 -2.93 -32.72 12.58
C ASN A 486 -3.36 -31.76 13.69
N ASP A 487 -2.50 -31.58 14.71
CA ASP A 487 -2.88 -31.00 16.00
C ASP A 487 -1.87 -29.94 16.47
N ILE A 488 -2.38 -28.93 17.17
CA ILE A 488 -1.59 -27.93 17.91
C ILE A 488 -1.94 -28.05 19.40
N TYR A 489 -0.92 -28.12 20.25
CA TYR A 489 -1.06 -28.29 21.71
C TYR A 489 -0.45 -27.08 22.44
N PHE A 490 -1.15 -26.58 23.45
CA PHE A 490 -0.74 -25.47 24.30
C PHE A 490 -0.57 -25.92 25.75
N GLY A 491 0.51 -25.49 26.39
CA GLY A 491 0.87 -25.82 27.78
C GLY A 491 1.40 -27.24 28.01
N GLY A 492 1.53 -28.06 26.97
CA GLY A 492 2.00 -29.44 27.05
C GLY A 492 1.87 -30.15 25.70
N SER A 493 1.98 -31.47 25.69
CA SER A 493 1.81 -32.31 24.49
C SER A 493 1.16 -33.65 24.82
N ALA A 494 0.57 -34.31 23.80
CA ALA A 494 0.16 -35.70 23.86
C ALA A 494 1.23 -36.68 23.32
N ASP A 495 2.34 -36.16 22.79
CA ASP A 495 3.41 -36.93 22.17
C ASP A 495 4.53 -37.25 23.18
N GLU A 496 4.75 -38.54 23.48
CA GLU A 496 5.80 -39.02 24.40
C GLU A 496 7.23 -38.72 23.91
N THR A 497 7.42 -38.27 22.66
CA THR A 497 8.73 -37.86 22.13
C THR A 497 9.09 -36.40 22.39
N ALA A 498 8.11 -35.58 22.78
CA ALA A 498 8.35 -34.23 23.28
C ALA A 498 8.90 -34.31 24.72
N ASN A 499 10.23 -34.31 24.87
CA ASN A 499 10.92 -34.52 26.15
C ASN A 499 10.76 -33.37 27.19
N GLY A 500 9.82 -32.45 27.00
CA GLY A 500 9.57 -31.29 27.88
C GLY A 500 8.47 -31.55 28.90
N ILE A 501 8.68 -31.11 30.14
CA ILE A 501 7.63 -31.04 31.16
C ILE A 501 6.60 -29.96 30.73
N GLY A 502 5.30 -30.20 30.88
CA GLY A 502 4.28 -29.20 30.54
C GLY A 502 4.32 -27.95 31.42
N LEU A 503 3.71 -26.87 30.95
CA LEU A 503 3.58 -25.61 31.68
C LEU A 503 2.76 -25.80 32.98
N ALA A 504 3.41 -25.56 34.12
CA ALA A 504 2.72 -25.34 35.39
C ALA A 504 2.45 -23.84 35.58
N GLY A 505 1.25 -23.37 35.22
CA GLY A 505 0.95 -21.94 35.20
C GLY A 505 -0.47 -21.60 34.77
N CYS A 506 -0.63 -20.43 34.14
CA CYS A 506 -1.89 -19.98 33.57
C CYS A 506 -1.72 -19.58 32.09
N LEU A 507 -2.70 -19.92 31.27
CA LEU A 507 -2.85 -19.45 29.89
C LEU A 507 -4.05 -18.50 29.77
N LYS A 508 -3.96 -17.52 28.87
CA LYS A 508 -5.03 -16.60 28.51
C LYS A 508 -4.99 -16.35 27.00
N GLU A 509 -6.15 -16.17 26.39
CA GLU A 509 -6.28 -15.82 24.96
C GLU A 509 -5.41 -16.69 24.00
N PRO A 510 -5.41 -18.03 24.10
CA PRO A 510 -4.81 -18.88 23.08
C PRO A 510 -5.65 -18.84 21.80
N TYR A 511 -5.01 -18.39 20.71
CA TYR A 511 -5.57 -18.24 19.37
C TYR A 511 -4.81 -19.10 18.35
N VAL A 512 -5.55 -19.76 17.47
CA VAL A 512 -5.04 -20.30 16.19
C VAL A 512 -5.79 -19.59 15.07
N GLY A 513 -5.07 -18.87 14.22
CA GLY A 513 -5.61 -17.91 13.26
C GLY A 513 -6.57 -16.93 13.94
N ARG A 514 -7.86 -17.11 13.65
CA ARG A 514 -8.99 -16.26 14.10
C ARG A 514 -9.83 -16.90 15.23
N VAL A 515 -9.44 -18.07 15.74
CA VAL A 515 -10.25 -18.87 16.70
C VAL A 515 -9.69 -18.77 18.11
N ASP A 516 -10.49 -18.27 19.06
CA ASP A 516 -10.19 -18.34 20.51
C ASP A 516 -10.46 -19.76 21.02
N LEU A 517 -9.42 -20.45 21.47
CA LEU A 517 -9.53 -21.84 21.91
C LEU A 517 -10.36 -21.98 23.20
N ILE A 518 -10.25 -21.05 24.16
CA ILE A 518 -10.94 -21.10 25.45
C ILE A 518 -12.47 -21.07 25.27
N THR A 519 -12.99 -20.32 24.28
CA THR A 519 -14.44 -20.31 23.98
C THR A 519 -15.01 -21.67 23.55
N HIS A 520 -14.16 -22.56 23.05
CA HIS A 520 -14.57 -23.81 22.39
C HIS A 520 -14.21 -25.07 23.18
N ILE A 521 -13.68 -24.97 24.41
CA ILE A 521 -13.33 -26.12 25.26
C ILE A 521 -14.59 -26.79 25.84
N ASN A 522 -15.26 -27.61 25.04
CA ASN A 522 -16.29 -28.54 25.51
C ASN A 522 -15.63 -29.80 26.10
N SER A 523 -15.38 -29.82 27.41
CA SER A 523 -14.80 -30.95 28.14
C SER A 523 -15.73 -32.18 28.28
N ALA A 524 -16.65 -32.38 27.34
CA ALA A 524 -17.70 -33.39 27.34
C ALA A 524 -18.04 -33.93 25.94
N ASP A 525 -17.34 -33.49 24.89
CA ASP A 525 -17.53 -33.95 23.51
C ASP A 525 -16.16 -34.31 22.90
N GLU A 526 -15.95 -35.60 22.61
CA GLU A 526 -14.72 -36.12 22.00
C GLU A 526 -14.55 -35.66 20.54
N ASN A 527 -15.63 -35.20 19.88
CA ASN A 527 -15.59 -34.59 18.55
C ASN A 527 -15.42 -33.06 18.61
N SER A 528 -15.21 -32.47 19.78
CA SER A 528 -14.91 -31.04 19.88
C SER A 528 -13.57 -30.72 19.20
N LYS A 529 -13.56 -29.66 18.38
CA LYS A 529 -12.34 -29.16 17.73
C LYS A 529 -11.28 -28.68 18.72
N VAL A 530 -11.72 -28.24 19.89
CA VAL A 530 -10.84 -27.87 21.01
C VAL A 530 -11.15 -28.74 22.21
N THR A 531 -10.15 -29.43 22.73
CA THR A 531 -10.26 -30.31 23.91
C THR A 531 -9.16 -30.01 24.93
N SER A 532 -9.38 -30.47 26.16
CA SER A 532 -8.37 -30.49 27.22
C SER A 532 -8.33 -31.89 27.82
N ASN A 533 -7.14 -32.41 28.14
CA ASN A 533 -6.98 -33.74 28.72
C ASN A 533 -7.39 -33.82 30.22
N GLY A 534 -7.70 -32.68 30.83
CA GLY A 534 -8.24 -32.59 32.20
C GLY A 534 -9.12 -31.34 32.40
N PRO A 535 -9.85 -31.24 33.53
CA PRO A 535 -10.63 -30.05 33.84
C PRO A 535 -9.72 -28.83 34.02
N LEU A 536 -10.11 -27.72 33.41
CA LEU A 536 -9.45 -26.43 33.58
C LEU A 536 -10.17 -25.61 34.66
N SER A 537 -9.42 -24.80 35.40
CA SER A 537 -9.93 -23.93 36.47
C SER A 537 -9.58 -22.47 36.19
N SER A 538 -10.33 -21.53 36.75
CA SER A 538 -9.99 -20.11 36.70
C SER A 538 -8.67 -19.85 37.43
N CYS A 539 -7.75 -19.12 36.81
CA CYS A 539 -6.48 -18.75 37.40
C CYS A 539 -6.68 -17.70 38.52
N HIS A 540 -6.17 -18.01 39.71
CA HIS A 540 -5.95 -17.10 40.83
C HIS A 540 -4.54 -17.32 41.37
N GLU A 541 -4.07 -16.44 42.27
CA GLU A 541 -2.68 -16.37 42.80
C GLU A 541 -1.95 -17.72 42.81
N VAL A 542 -0.93 -17.84 41.95
CA VAL A 542 -0.34 -19.13 41.55
C VAL A 542 0.26 -19.84 42.76
N ALA A 543 -0.42 -20.87 43.23
CA ALA A 543 -0.15 -21.47 44.53
C ALA A 543 1.22 -22.17 44.56
N ALA A 544 2.16 -21.62 45.31
CA ALA A 544 3.49 -22.17 45.47
C ALA A 544 3.47 -23.48 46.30
N ASN A 545 3.26 -24.62 45.64
CA ASN A 545 3.62 -25.96 46.13
C ASN A 545 3.77 -26.95 44.96
N GLY A 546 5.00 -27.29 44.62
CA GLY A 546 5.30 -28.53 43.91
C GLY A 546 5.34 -29.73 44.85
N VAL A 547 5.27 -30.94 44.29
CA VAL A 547 5.45 -32.25 44.96
C VAL A 547 4.34 -32.69 45.93
N ALA A 548 3.43 -33.52 45.41
CA ALA A 548 2.81 -34.62 46.15
C ALA A 548 2.70 -35.83 45.21
N GLY A 549 3.10 -37.02 45.67
CA GLY A 549 3.23 -38.22 44.83
C GLY A 549 2.02 -39.16 44.85
N LYS A 550 2.19 -40.29 44.17
CA LYS A 550 1.38 -41.53 44.24
C LYS A 550 0.96 -41.85 45.71
N GLU A 551 -0.19 -42.47 45.99
CA GLU A 551 -0.85 -43.59 45.26
C GLU A 551 -2.41 -43.53 45.43
N PRO A 552 -3.26 -44.57 45.27
CA PRO A 552 -4.39 -44.47 44.34
C PRO A 552 -5.80 -44.60 44.94
N SER A 553 -6.80 -44.32 44.09
CA SER A 553 -8.17 -44.87 44.07
C SER A 553 -9.02 -44.85 45.35
N GLU A 554 -10.16 -44.15 45.29
CA GLU A 554 -11.46 -44.82 45.14
C GLU A 554 -12.52 -43.85 44.58
N SER A 555 -13.67 -44.39 44.13
CA SER A 555 -14.80 -43.62 43.61
C SER A 555 -15.94 -43.57 44.62
N THR A 556 -16.74 -42.49 44.64
CA THR A 556 -18.23 -42.57 44.74
C THR A 556 -18.96 -41.21 44.65
N THR A 557 -19.81 -41.09 43.62
CA THR A 557 -21.21 -40.58 43.62
C THR A 557 -21.65 -39.29 44.35
N GLU A 558 -22.22 -38.40 43.53
CA GLU A 558 -23.56 -37.76 43.67
C GLU A 558 -23.85 -36.54 44.60
N LYS A 559 -24.58 -35.58 43.99
CA LYS A 559 -25.60 -34.63 44.51
C LYS A 559 -25.11 -33.42 45.33
N VAL A 560 -25.52 -32.16 45.08
CA VAL A 560 -26.78 -31.49 44.63
C VAL A 560 -27.64 -30.99 45.81
N ASP A 561 -28.15 -29.74 45.67
CA ASP A 561 -29.04 -28.96 46.57
C ASP A 561 -28.41 -28.45 47.90
N SER A 562 -28.76 -27.29 48.49
CA SER A 562 -29.54 -26.10 48.03
C SER A 562 -29.40 -24.92 49.04
N GLU A 563 -29.91 -23.72 48.68
CA GLU A 563 -30.51 -22.67 49.55
C GLU A 563 -29.63 -21.92 50.61
N GLU A 564 -29.52 -20.57 50.54
CA GLU A 564 -30.24 -19.53 51.35
C GLU A 564 -29.64 -19.22 52.75
N ALA A 565 -29.71 -18.02 53.36
CA ALA A 565 -30.01 -16.64 52.95
C ALA A 565 -29.65 -15.66 54.13
N ASP A 566 -29.86 -14.33 53.96
CA ASP A 566 -29.98 -13.28 55.01
C ASP A 566 -28.74 -12.98 55.91
N SER A 567 -28.56 -11.84 56.59
CA SER A 567 -29.12 -10.45 56.58
C SER A 567 -27.95 -9.46 56.94
N GLU A 568 -28.04 -8.14 57.21
CA GLU A 568 -29.11 -7.15 57.46
C GLU A 568 -28.60 -5.70 57.20
N GLU A 569 -29.39 -4.66 57.45
CA GLU A 569 -29.05 -3.22 57.28
C GLU A 569 -28.69 -2.51 58.61
N ALA A 570 -28.07 -1.31 58.57
CA ALA A 570 -28.43 -0.14 59.40
C ALA A 570 -27.58 1.14 59.12
N ASP A 571 -28.20 2.32 59.27
CA ASP A 571 -27.77 3.64 58.75
C ASP A 571 -27.45 4.71 59.85
N MET A 572 -26.87 5.86 59.45
CA MET A 572 -26.86 7.19 60.13
C MET A 572 -26.05 7.36 61.46
N SER A 573 -25.58 8.54 61.91
CA SER A 573 -25.64 9.97 61.48
C SER A 573 -24.52 10.82 62.18
N VAL A 574 -23.78 11.76 61.55
CA VAL A 574 -23.95 13.23 61.24
C VAL A 574 -23.56 14.27 62.35
N GLU A 575 -22.53 15.11 62.07
CA GLU A 575 -22.18 16.47 62.62
C GLU A 575 -21.82 16.64 64.15
N LYS A 576 -21.13 17.67 64.71
CA LYS A 576 -20.48 18.98 64.33
C LYS A 576 -19.55 19.48 65.51
N GLU A 577 -18.74 20.56 65.57
CA GLU A 577 -18.14 21.59 64.67
C GLU A 577 -16.93 22.34 65.36
N ARG A 578 -16.03 23.02 64.59
CA ARG A 578 -15.18 24.24 64.88
C ARG A 578 -14.33 24.40 66.18
N THR A 579 -13.07 24.88 66.13
CA THR A 579 -12.59 26.27 65.82
C THR A 579 -11.04 26.29 65.61
N SER A 580 -10.43 26.89 64.56
CA SER A 580 -9.96 28.30 64.33
C SER A 580 -8.63 28.71 65.06
N THR A 581 -7.70 29.57 64.58
CA THR A 581 -7.68 30.59 63.49
C THR A 581 -6.25 31.17 63.16
N THR A 582 -5.93 31.48 61.87
CA THR A 582 -4.95 32.51 61.35
C THR A 582 -3.42 32.40 61.67
N GLN A 583 -2.46 33.06 60.98
CA GLN A 583 -2.45 34.29 60.14
C GLN A 583 -1.28 34.34 59.08
N ASP A 584 -1.37 35.22 58.07
CA ASP A 584 -0.49 35.34 56.86
C ASP A 584 0.52 36.54 56.82
N ASN A 585 1.50 36.52 55.88
CA ASN A 585 1.92 37.60 54.92
C ASN A 585 3.45 37.73 54.56
N ASP A 586 3.85 37.18 53.41
CA ASP A 586 4.41 37.79 52.16
C ASP A 586 5.54 38.90 52.05
N TYR A 587 6.25 38.86 50.89
CA TYR A 587 7.18 39.81 50.18
C TYR A 587 8.58 40.28 50.71
N ASP A 588 9.65 39.65 50.14
CA ASP A 588 10.68 40.20 49.19
C ASP A 588 11.93 41.09 49.58
N SER A 589 12.99 40.94 48.77
CA SER A 589 14.10 41.87 48.37
C SER A 589 15.53 41.87 49.01
N LEU A 590 16.49 41.31 48.24
CA LEU A 590 17.80 41.86 47.75
C LEU A 590 19.04 42.21 48.65
N THR A 591 20.23 42.20 47.98
CA THR A 591 21.60 42.69 48.37
C THR A 591 22.43 41.81 49.32
N LEU A 592 23.78 41.71 49.33
CA LEU A 592 24.97 42.26 48.59
C LEU A 592 25.91 41.07 48.19
N THR A 593 26.79 41.04 47.16
CA THR A 593 28.09 41.72 46.90
C THR A 593 29.11 41.71 48.08
N THR A 594 30.45 41.59 47.96
CA THR A 594 31.44 41.76 46.85
C THR A 594 32.80 41.08 47.18
N ALA A 595 33.87 41.35 46.39
CA ALA A 595 35.31 40.97 46.48
C ALA A 595 35.70 39.64 45.77
N GLU A 596 36.46 39.64 44.65
CA GLU A 596 37.86 40.09 44.38
C GLU A 596 38.89 39.07 44.94
N VAL A 597 39.92 38.59 44.20
CA VAL A 597 41.13 39.27 43.67
C VAL A 597 41.80 38.26 42.67
N ASN A 598 41.90 38.49 41.36
CA ASN A 598 43.00 39.12 40.57
C ASN A 598 43.70 38.11 39.61
N GLU A 599 44.00 38.52 38.36
CA GLU A 599 45.35 38.65 37.71
C GLU A 599 45.95 37.32 37.18
N GLU A 600 46.67 37.24 36.04
CA GLU A 600 47.15 38.26 35.06
C GLU A 600 47.45 37.59 33.67
N GLU A 601 47.71 38.40 32.63
CA GLU A 601 48.67 38.31 31.49
C GLU A 601 49.21 36.92 31.00
N ASP A 602 49.55 36.63 29.72
CA ASP A 602 49.72 37.37 28.44
C ASP A 602 49.47 36.36 27.26
N ASP A 603 49.66 36.56 25.94
CA ASP A 603 50.57 37.40 25.13
C ASP A 603 50.01 37.59 23.68
N GLU A 604 50.66 38.40 22.84
CA GLU A 604 50.12 38.99 21.59
C GLU A 604 50.51 38.31 20.23
N ASN A 605 50.01 38.90 19.12
CA ASN A 605 50.69 39.08 17.80
C ASN A 605 50.81 37.88 16.82
N GLU A 606 50.86 38.06 15.48
CA GLU A 606 50.39 39.13 14.54
C GLU A 606 50.49 38.58 13.08
N GLY A 607 49.93 39.28 12.07
CA GLY A 607 50.22 39.04 10.62
C GLY A 607 49.24 38.09 9.89
N ASP A 608 48.36 38.45 8.94
CA ASP A 608 48.28 39.54 7.92
C ASP A 608 49.09 39.34 6.62
N LYS A 609 48.42 38.86 5.54
CA LYS A 609 48.35 39.55 4.22
C LYS A 609 47.58 38.81 3.10
N ASP A 610 47.04 39.61 2.19
CA ASP A 610 46.26 39.27 0.99
C ASP A 610 47.11 39.10 -0.31
N GLU A 611 46.39 39.04 -1.44
CA GLU A 611 46.79 39.21 -2.85
C GLU A 611 47.28 37.97 -3.65
N GLU A 612 46.32 37.35 -4.34
CA GLU A 612 46.22 37.16 -5.81
C GLU A 612 47.49 37.38 -6.70
N PRO A 613 47.62 36.67 -7.85
CA PRO A 613 46.89 37.14 -9.04
C PRO A 613 46.49 36.10 -10.13
N THR A 614 45.32 36.35 -10.72
CA THR A 614 44.95 36.20 -12.15
C THR A 614 45.38 34.97 -12.99
N ALA A 615 44.39 34.35 -13.66
CA ALA A 615 44.59 33.65 -14.93
C ALA A 615 43.45 34.00 -15.91
N GLU A 616 43.78 34.42 -17.14
CA GLU A 616 42.78 34.90 -18.12
C GLU A 616 42.80 34.10 -19.44
N LYS A 617 41.61 33.81 -19.98
CA LYS A 617 41.31 33.44 -21.38
C LYS A 617 42.05 32.23 -22.00
N LYS A 618 41.29 31.16 -22.29
CA LYS A 618 40.87 30.82 -23.69
C LYS A 618 39.92 29.62 -23.81
N ASN A 619 39.16 29.66 -24.90
CA ASN A 619 38.35 28.60 -25.53
C ASN A 619 38.11 29.07 -27.01
N PRO A 620 37.57 28.31 -27.98
CA PRO A 620 37.19 26.88 -27.97
C PRO A 620 37.51 26.06 -29.26
N VAL A 621 36.97 24.83 -29.33
CA VAL A 621 36.62 23.94 -30.49
C VAL A 621 37.69 23.12 -31.27
N ALA A 622 37.31 21.85 -31.56
CA ALA A 622 37.51 21.03 -32.79
C ALA A 622 38.65 19.96 -32.91
N LEU A 623 38.23 18.69 -32.68
CA LEU A 623 38.31 17.49 -33.57
C LEU A 623 39.63 16.77 -34.00
N ASP A 624 39.52 15.42 -33.95
CA ASP A 624 40.02 14.34 -34.84
C ASP A 624 41.45 13.71 -34.80
N ILE A 625 41.42 12.38 -34.55
CA ILE A 625 42.05 11.25 -35.31
C ILE A 625 43.49 10.73 -35.02
N ASP A 626 43.55 9.40 -34.81
CA ASP A 626 44.61 8.36 -34.97
C ASP A 626 46.02 8.45 -34.35
N TYR A 627 46.51 7.29 -33.86
CA TYR A 627 47.57 6.53 -34.56
C TYR A 627 47.66 5.03 -34.15
N LEU A 628 48.13 4.19 -35.09
CA LEU A 628 48.39 2.75 -34.96
C LEU A 628 49.67 2.46 -34.12
N GLY A 629 49.95 1.28 -33.54
CA GLY A 629 49.27 -0.03 -33.56
C GLY A 629 50.29 -1.19 -33.80
N LEU A 630 50.02 -2.43 -33.34
CA LEU A 630 50.74 -3.64 -33.80
C LEU A 630 49.98 -4.95 -33.51
N PHE A 631 50.20 -5.99 -34.34
CA PHE A 631 49.55 -7.32 -34.26
C PHE A 631 50.48 -8.41 -33.69
N ALA A 632 49.88 -9.42 -33.04
CA ALA A 632 50.34 -10.81 -33.04
C ALA A 632 49.13 -11.76 -32.86
N LEU A 633 49.22 -12.98 -33.41
CA LEU A 633 48.15 -14.00 -33.39
C LEU A 633 48.44 -15.08 -32.35
N ILE A 634 47.41 -15.51 -31.61
CA ILE A 634 47.29 -16.86 -31.02
C ILE A 634 45.86 -17.36 -31.31
N GLU A 635 45.70 -18.67 -31.42
CA GLU A 635 44.53 -19.36 -31.97
C GLU A 635 43.42 -19.62 -30.94
N ASP A 636 42.30 -20.13 -31.45
CA ASP A 636 41.14 -20.65 -30.73
C ASP A 636 41.52 -21.66 -29.63
N SER A 637 41.29 -21.29 -28.37
CA SER A 637 41.24 -22.22 -27.25
C SER A 637 40.16 -21.76 -26.28
N GLY A 638 39.05 -22.50 -26.21
CA GLY A 638 37.91 -22.14 -25.38
C GLY A 638 38.26 -22.05 -23.89
N THR A 639 38.11 -20.85 -23.33
CA THR A 639 37.85 -20.64 -21.91
C THR A 639 36.38 -20.26 -21.78
N GLU A 640 35.59 -21.10 -21.12
CA GLU A 640 34.22 -20.74 -20.73
C GLU A 640 34.28 -19.46 -19.87
N GLU A 641 33.44 -18.47 -20.15
CA GLU A 641 33.18 -17.43 -19.15
C GLU A 641 32.55 -18.11 -17.93
N PRO A 642 33.13 -17.98 -16.73
CA PRO A 642 32.52 -18.59 -15.55
C PRO A 642 31.12 -17.98 -15.36
N PRO A 643 30.09 -18.80 -15.07
CA PRO A 643 28.72 -18.32 -15.08
C PRO A 643 28.53 -17.17 -14.09
N LEU A 644 27.81 -16.13 -14.53
CA LEU A 644 27.29 -15.09 -13.65
C LEU A 644 26.55 -15.77 -12.49
N VAL A 645 27.02 -15.55 -11.27
CA VAL A 645 26.41 -16.11 -10.06
C VAL A 645 25.03 -15.49 -9.91
N THR A 646 24.00 -16.25 -10.28
CA THR A 646 22.61 -15.84 -10.12
C THR A 646 22.30 -15.67 -8.64
N CYS A 647 21.58 -14.60 -8.29
CA CYS A 647 21.02 -14.48 -6.95
C CYS A 647 20.00 -15.60 -6.72
N GLN A 648 20.07 -16.24 -5.56
CA GLN A 648 19.03 -17.18 -5.13
C GLN A 648 17.77 -16.39 -4.72
N PRO A 649 16.57 -17.00 -4.65
CA PRO A 649 15.36 -16.27 -4.28
C PRO A 649 15.47 -15.45 -2.97
N PRO A 650 16.10 -15.95 -1.88
CA PRO A 650 16.29 -15.17 -0.64
C PRO A 650 17.23 -13.96 -0.79
N ASP A 651 18.14 -13.99 -1.77
CA ASP A 651 19.01 -12.85 -2.10
C ASP A 651 18.22 -11.80 -2.89
N GLN A 652 17.41 -12.22 -3.86
CA GLN A 652 16.56 -11.34 -4.65
C GLN A 652 15.51 -10.61 -3.78
N MET A 653 15.03 -11.25 -2.71
CA MET A 653 14.11 -10.63 -1.74
C MET A 653 14.77 -9.53 -0.86
N LYS A 654 16.10 -9.49 -0.74
CA LYS A 654 16.79 -8.41 -0.01
C LYS A 654 16.80 -7.08 -0.76
N CYS A 655 16.54 -7.08 -2.07
CA CYS A 655 16.45 -5.86 -2.85
C CYS A 655 15.03 -5.30 -2.84
N GLN A 656 14.83 -4.18 -2.15
CA GLN A 656 13.53 -3.51 -2.07
C GLN A 656 13.19 -2.71 -3.33
N ASN A 657 11.96 -2.21 -3.40
CA ASN A 657 11.51 -1.21 -4.38
C ASN A 657 11.74 -1.60 -5.85
N GLY A 658 11.70 -2.90 -6.16
CA GLY A 658 11.93 -3.44 -7.50
C GLY A 658 13.40 -3.53 -7.93
N GLY A 659 14.35 -3.35 -7.00
CA GLY A 659 15.78 -3.53 -7.26
C GLY A 659 16.12 -4.95 -7.74
N THR A 660 16.99 -5.06 -8.73
CA THR A 660 17.47 -6.35 -9.24
C THR A 660 18.70 -6.80 -8.47
N CYS A 661 18.73 -8.03 -7.98
CA CYS A 661 19.88 -8.54 -7.24
C CYS A 661 21.03 -8.93 -8.19
N MET A 662 22.26 -8.61 -7.76
CA MET A 662 23.51 -9.06 -8.38
C MET A 662 24.44 -9.61 -7.28
N LYS A 663 25.15 -10.70 -7.57
CA LYS A 663 26.28 -11.17 -6.76
C LYS A 663 27.59 -10.88 -7.48
N ASN A 664 28.60 -10.40 -6.76
CA ASN A 664 29.97 -10.30 -7.30
C ASN A 664 30.64 -11.69 -7.33
N PHE A 665 31.85 -11.77 -7.90
CA PHE A 665 32.62 -13.02 -7.97
C PHE A 665 33.03 -13.62 -6.60
N GLU A 666 32.85 -12.88 -5.50
CA GLU A 666 33.09 -13.32 -4.12
C GLU A 666 31.79 -13.77 -3.43
N GLY A 667 30.66 -13.79 -4.16
CA GLY A 667 29.33 -14.12 -3.62
C GLY A 667 28.66 -12.99 -2.84
N LYS A 668 29.29 -11.81 -2.73
CA LYS A 668 28.73 -10.66 -2.00
C LYS A 668 27.58 -10.04 -2.79
N LEU A 669 26.47 -9.81 -2.08
CA LEU A 669 25.24 -9.22 -2.60
C LEU A 669 25.39 -7.73 -2.90
N SER A 670 24.76 -7.27 -3.98
CA SER A 670 24.58 -5.87 -4.36
C SER A 670 23.25 -5.72 -5.08
N CYS A 671 22.46 -4.69 -4.76
CA CYS A 671 21.20 -4.41 -5.45
C CYS A 671 21.39 -3.33 -6.53
N ALA A 672 20.95 -3.61 -7.75
CA ALA A 672 20.82 -2.63 -8.83
C ALA A 672 19.44 -1.97 -8.74
N CYS A 673 19.41 -0.74 -8.24
CA CYS A 673 18.18 -0.01 -7.96
C CYS A 673 17.53 0.56 -9.22
N VAL A 674 16.20 0.59 -9.24
CA VAL A 674 15.44 1.32 -10.26
C VAL A 674 15.49 2.83 -10.00
N SER A 675 15.29 3.63 -11.05
CA SER A 675 15.36 5.09 -10.97
C SER A 675 14.41 5.65 -9.91
N GLY A 676 14.96 6.34 -8.91
CA GLY A 676 14.23 6.88 -7.77
C GLY A 676 14.63 6.26 -6.42
N PHE A 677 15.31 5.12 -6.39
CA PHE A 677 15.69 4.42 -5.14
C PHE A 677 17.20 4.20 -5.01
N ILE A 678 17.71 4.24 -3.78
CA ILE A 678 19.12 4.18 -3.41
C ILE A 678 19.35 3.42 -2.08
N GLY A 679 20.61 3.20 -1.72
CA GLY A 679 21.04 2.38 -0.57
C GLY A 679 21.48 0.97 -0.97
N LEU A 680 22.14 0.26 -0.04
CA LEU A 680 22.67 -1.10 -0.23
C LEU A 680 21.60 -2.11 -0.72
N TYR A 681 20.37 -1.89 -0.30
CA TYR A 681 19.20 -2.74 -0.56
C TYR A 681 18.09 -2.01 -1.36
N CYS A 682 18.41 -0.85 -1.97
CA CYS A 682 17.43 0.03 -2.63
C CYS A 682 16.28 0.50 -1.72
N GLN A 683 16.54 0.53 -0.41
CA GLN A 683 15.55 0.69 0.64
C GLN A 683 15.16 2.15 0.92
N PHE A 684 15.92 3.12 0.39
CA PHE A 684 15.66 4.56 0.53
C PHE A 684 15.17 5.17 -0.78
N SER A 685 14.22 6.10 -0.70
CA SER A 685 13.76 6.90 -1.85
C SER A 685 14.56 8.20 -1.99
N ASP A 686 15.07 8.48 -3.19
CA ASP A 686 15.72 9.76 -3.55
C ASP A 686 14.75 10.72 -4.26
N LEU A 687 13.47 10.33 -4.38
CA LEU A 687 12.40 11.15 -4.93
C LEU A 687 11.87 12.14 -3.86
N PRO A 688 11.49 13.37 -4.25
CA PRO A 688 10.82 14.31 -3.35
C PRO A 688 9.39 13.85 -3.05
N ARG A 689 8.86 14.12 -1.86
CA ARG A 689 7.53 13.64 -1.44
C ARG A 689 6.37 14.50 -1.92
N SER A 690 6.67 15.63 -2.56
CA SER A 690 5.71 16.59 -3.12
C SER A 690 6.39 17.56 -4.07
N CYS A 691 5.62 18.29 -4.89
CA CYS A 691 6.15 19.39 -5.70
C CYS A 691 6.76 20.53 -4.86
N GLN A 692 6.27 20.76 -3.64
CA GLN A 692 6.84 21.74 -2.73
C GLN A 692 8.25 21.34 -2.32
N GLU A 693 8.45 20.08 -1.91
CA GLU A 693 9.76 19.56 -1.53
C GLU A 693 10.74 19.59 -2.71
N ALA A 694 10.28 19.26 -3.92
CA ALA A 694 11.08 19.40 -5.14
C ALA A 694 11.54 20.87 -5.33
N TYR A 695 10.61 21.82 -5.22
CA TYR A 695 10.87 23.26 -5.37
C TYR A 695 11.84 23.81 -4.32
N ASP A 696 11.70 23.40 -3.07
CA ASP A 696 12.57 23.79 -1.95
C ASP A 696 13.99 23.20 -2.13
N LEU A 697 14.10 22.01 -2.71
CA LEU A 697 15.37 21.39 -3.15
C LEU A 697 15.87 21.94 -4.51
N GLY A 698 15.26 23.02 -5.02
CA GLY A 698 15.73 23.76 -6.19
C GLY A 698 15.11 23.38 -7.55
N GLU A 699 14.19 22.41 -7.61
CA GLU A 699 13.47 22.07 -8.85
C GLU A 699 12.33 23.05 -9.13
N LYS A 700 12.68 24.17 -9.80
CA LYS A 700 11.78 25.32 -10.00
C LYS A 700 11.16 25.40 -11.40
N ALA A 701 11.42 24.43 -12.28
CA ALA A 701 10.83 24.40 -13.61
C ALA A 701 9.41 23.81 -13.56
N PRO A 702 8.39 24.39 -14.22
CA PRO A 702 7.08 23.78 -14.33
C PRO A 702 7.15 22.53 -15.23
N GLY A 703 6.50 21.43 -14.83
CA GLY A 703 6.60 20.16 -15.53
C GLY A 703 5.99 18.98 -14.77
N VAL A 704 6.08 17.78 -15.33
CA VAL A 704 5.68 16.54 -14.64
C VAL A 704 6.88 15.97 -13.91
N TYR A 705 6.74 15.75 -12.60
CA TYR A 705 7.77 15.18 -11.74
C TYR A 705 7.33 13.81 -11.21
N GLN A 706 8.31 12.93 -11.02
CA GLN A 706 8.18 11.70 -10.26
C GLN A 706 8.32 12.05 -8.77
N ILE A 707 7.37 11.63 -7.93
CA ILE A 707 7.34 11.90 -6.48
C ILE A 707 7.03 10.62 -5.70
N ASP A 708 7.38 10.61 -4.42
CA ASP A 708 7.20 9.47 -3.52
C ASP A 708 6.55 9.92 -2.20
N VAL A 709 5.23 9.79 -2.12
CA VAL A 709 4.41 10.51 -1.13
C VAL A 709 4.57 10.04 0.31
N ASP A 710 4.93 8.77 0.54
CA ASP A 710 5.31 8.23 1.85
C ASP A 710 6.83 8.27 2.06
N GLY A 711 7.63 7.90 1.06
CA GLY A 711 9.09 7.96 1.03
C GLY A 711 9.72 6.57 1.12
N ASN A 712 10.14 6.16 2.33
CA ASN A 712 10.74 4.84 2.53
C ASN A 712 9.70 3.76 2.91
N GLY A 713 8.41 4.03 2.65
CA GLY A 713 7.28 3.19 3.02
C GLY A 713 6.90 2.15 1.96
N PRO A 714 5.69 1.56 2.04
CA PRO A 714 5.24 0.51 1.12
C PRO A 714 4.51 1.02 -0.12
N LEU A 715 4.12 2.30 -0.20
CA LEU A 715 3.53 2.82 -1.43
C LEU A 715 4.62 2.98 -2.50
N ARG A 716 4.20 3.04 -3.77
CA ARG A 716 5.12 3.27 -4.89
C ARG A 716 5.22 4.77 -5.20
N ASP A 717 6.17 5.09 -6.07
CA ASP A 717 6.25 6.39 -6.72
C ASP A 717 4.99 6.71 -7.56
N SER A 718 4.80 7.98 -7.85
CA SER A 718 3.74 8.49 -8.74
C SER A 718 4.23 9.70 -9.52
N TYR A 719 3.43 10.16 -10.49
CA TYR A 719 3.76 11.30 -11.35
C TYR A 719 2.73 12.41 -11.19
N VAL A 720 3.19 13.62 -10.91
CA VAL A 720 2.37 14.80 -10.61
C VAL A 720 2.80 15.98 -11.48
N LEU A 721 1.85 16.87 -11.80
CA LEU A 721 2.16 18.15 -12.44
C LEU A 721 2.56 19.16 -11.37
N CYS A 722 3.79 19.68 -11.45
CA CYS A 722 4.33 20.71 -10.57
C CYS A 722 4.41 22.07 -11.26
N GLU A 723 3.98 23.11 -10.57
CA GLU A 723 4.15 24.53 -10.95
C GLU A 723 4.29 25.36 -9.67
N ASP A 724 5.39 26.12 -9.51
CA ASP A 724 5.71 26.91 -8.31
C ASP A 724 5.48 26.19 -6.95
N GLY A 725 5.82 24.89 -6.89
CA GLY A 725 5.64 24.05 -5.70
C GLY A 725 4.22 23.50 -5.47
N VAL A 726 3.26 23.81 -6.35
CA VAL A 726 1.90 23.23 -6.33
C VAL A 726 1.88 21.86 -6.98
N SER A 727 1.45 20.85 -6.23
CA SER A 727 1.14 19.49 -6.70
C SER A 727 -0.28 19.46 -7.28
N THR A 728 -0.41 19.37 -8.61
CA THR A 728 -1.70 19.32 -9.32
C THR A 728 -2.02 17.89 -9.78
N VAL A 729 -3.12 17.32 -9.28
CA VAL A 729 -3.57 15.94 -9.57
C VAL A 729 -4.97 15.94 -10.19
N THR A 730 -5.11 15.35 -11.39
CA THR A 730 -6.36 15.30 -12.18
C THR A 730 -7.20 14.06 -11.89
N HIS A 731 -8.53 14.19 -11.91
CA HIS A 731 -9.49 13.07 -11.76
C HIS A 731 -10.17 12.65 -13.07
N ASN A 732 -10.86 11.51 -13.04
CA ASN A 732 -11.65 10.93 -14.13
C ASN A 732 -13.02 11.62 -14.40
N MET A 733 -13.50 12.52 -13.55
CA MET A 733 -14.83 13.13 -13.71
C MET A 733 -14.83 14.25 -14.77
N PRO A 734 -15.70 14.20 -15.81
CA PRO A 734 -15.82 15.27 -16.79
C PRO A 734 -16.60 16.50 -16.30
N ASN A 735 -16.26 17.68 -16.84
CA ASN A 735 -17.03 18.91 -16.62
C ASN A 735 -18.46 18.78 -17.15
N GLY A 736 -19.42 19.32 -16.39
CA GLY A 736 -20.85 19.28 -16.74
C GLY A 736 -21.52 17.91 -16.54
N THR A 737 -20.91 17.02 -15.76
CA THR A 737 -21.46 15.71 -15.41
C THR A 737 -22.80 15.86 -14.71
N ILE A 738 -23.82 15.15 -15.19
CA ILE A 738 -25.17 15.16 -14.62
C ILE A 738 -25.14 14.49 -13.26
N GLY A 739 -25.58 15.20 -12.21
CA GLY A 739 -25.89 14.62 -10.90
C GLY A 739 -27.39 14.61 -10.59
N ARG A 740 -28.15 15.57 -11.13
CA ARG A 740 -29.62 15.58 -11.11
C ARG A 740 -30.16 15.59 -12.52
N SER A 741 -31.21 14.80 -12.76
CA SER A 741 -32.03 14.87 -13.98
C SER A 741 -33.38 14.22 -13.73
N TYR A 742 -34.40 14.62 -14.49
CA TYR A 742 -35.78 14.14 -14.34
C TYR A 742 -35.98 12.63 -14.64
N THR A 743 -34.98 11.96 -15.21
CA THR A 743 -34.95 10.49 -15.43
C THR A 743 -33.93 9.76 -14.56
N ALA A 744 -33.22 10.45 -13.67
CA ALA A 744 -32.19 9.85 -12.83
C ALA A 744 -32.82 9.15 -11.61
N SER A 745 -32.19 8.07 -11.17
CA SER A 745 -32.30 7.57 -9.80
C SER A 745 -31.45 8.41 -8.84
N ASP A 746 -31.48 8.08 -7.55
CA ASP A 746 -30.40 8.43 -6.63
C ASP A 746 -29.05 7.94 -7.21
N GLN A 747 -28.00 8.72 -7.02
CA GLN A 747 -26.69 8.50 -7.65
C GLN A 747 -25.55 8.72 -6.66
N ILE A 748 -24.51 7.89 -6.83
CA ILE A 748 -23.17 8.10 -6.30
C ILE A 748 -22.26 8.27 -7.50
N LEU A 749 -21.57 9.40 -7.60
CA LEU A 749 -20.60 9.71 -8.65
C LEU A 749 -19.19 9.49 -8.06
N PRO A 750 -18.51 8.37 -8.37
CA PRO A 750 -17.16 8.11 -7.88
C PRO A 750 -16.10 8.88 -8.69
N LEU A 751 -15.16 9.51 -7.99
CA LEU A 751 -14.00 10.18 -8.55
C LEU A 751 -12.75 9.37 -8.25
N THR A 752 -11.98 9.04 -9.29
CA THR A 752 -10.66 8.41 -9.19
C THR A 752 -9.60 9.35 -9.76
N TYR A 753 -8.43 9.39 -9.13
CA TYR A 753 -7.35 10.30 -9.48
C TYR A 753 -6.32 9.60 -10.34
N ARG A 754 -5.85 10.28 -11.38
CA ARG A 754 -4.97 9.70 -12.38
C ARG A 754 -3.58 9.51 -11.77
N LEU A 755 -3.05 8.28 -11.86
CA LEU A 755 -1.73 7.86 -11.36
C LEU A 755 -1.57 7.77 -9.83
N PHE A 756 -2.60 8.10 -9.04
CA PHE A 756 -2.57 8.02 -7.57
C PHE A 756 -3.54 6.94 -7.06
N SER A 757 -3.09 6.10 -6.14
CA SER A 757 -3.98 5.29 -5.29
C SER A 757 -4.73 6.18 -4.29
N PRO A 758 -5.82 5.69 -3.66
CA PRO A 758 -6.49 6.40 -2.58
C PRO A 758 -5.52 6.77 -1.45
N ASP A 759 -4.62 5.86 -1.08
CA ASP A 759 -3.67 6.05 0.02
C ASP A 759 -2.60 7.08 -0.32
N GLN A 760 -2.04 7.01 -1.53
CA GLN A 760 -1.08 8.00 -2.04
C GLN A 760 -1.69 9.41 -2.05
N LEU A 761 -2.94 9.54 -2.53
CA LEU A 761 -3.65 10.81 -2.61
C LEU A 761 -4.05 11.32 -1.22
N GLY A 762 -4.53 10.43 -0.35
CA GLY A 762 -4.89 10.73 1.04
C GLY A 762 -3.69 11.20 1.85
N LEU A 763 -2.52 10.60 1.62
CA LEU A 763 -1.28 11.00 2.27
C LEU A 763 -0.75 12.35 1.74
N LEU A 764 -0.84 12.60 0.43
CA LEU A 764 -0.53 13.91 -0.15
C LEU A 764 -1.41 15.02 0.46
N VAL A 765 -2.71 14.78 0.61
CA VAL A 765 -3.65 15.72 1.24
C VAL A 765 -3.33 15.93 2.73
N LYS A 766 -3.00 14.86 3.47
CA LYS A 766 -2.68 14.93 4.91
C LYS A 766 -1.30 15.54 5.21
N ARG A 767 -0.32 15.45 4.28
CA ARG A 767 1.04 16.00 4.47
C ARG A 767 1.21 17.45 3.96
N SER A 768 0.37 17.92 3.05
CA SER A 768 0.41 19.29 2.53
C SER A 768 -0.17 20.28 3.55
N SER A 769 0.37 21.50 3.64
CA SER A 769 -0.19 22.52 4.55
C SER A 769 -1.45 23.18 4.00
N GLU A 770 -1.57 23.22 2.67
CA GLU A 770 -2.74 23.73 1.96
C GLU A 770 -3.09 22.77 0.83
N CYS A 771 -4.36 22.37 0.74
CA CYS A 771 -4.93 21.72 -0.43
C CYS A 771 -6.21 22.45 -0.78
N VAL A 772 -6.45 22.64 -2.07
CA VAL A 772 -7.67 23.26 -2.61
C VAL A 772 -8.19 22.43 -3.78
N GLN A 773 -9.52 22.43 -3.94
CA GLN A 773 -10.16 21.83 -5.11
C GLN A 773 -11.36 22.68 -5.53
N TYR A 774 -11.38 23.10 -6.79
CA TYR A 774 -12.49 23.85 -7.36
C TYR A 774 -13.72 22.95 -7.54
N LEU A 775 -14.89 23.51 -7.25
CA LEU A 775 -16.18 22.86 -7.42
C LEU A 775 -17.19 23.88 -7.93
N ARG A 776 -17.92 23.49 -8.98
CA ARG A 776 -19.04 24.24 -9.55
C ARG A 776 -20.22 23.31 -9.79
N TYR A 777 -21.41 23.82 -9.52
CA TYR A 777 -22.67 23.16 -9.82
C TYR A 777 -23.56 24.12 -10.61
N ASP A 778 -23.76 23.80 -11.89
CA ASP A 778 -24.67 24.51 -12.79
C ASP A 778 -26.06 23.88 -12.68
N CYS A 779 -27.04 24.68 -12.25
CA CYS A 779 -28.40 24.24 -11.97
C CYS A 779 -29.41 24.88 -12.92
N SER A 780 -30.35 24.06 -13.40
CA SER A 780 -31.50 24.53 -14.17
C SER A 780 -32.79 24.11 -13.46
N GLN A 781 -33.12 24.73 -12.31
CA GLN A 781 -34.21 24.31 -11.41
C GLN A 781 -33.96 22.99 -10.67
N ALA A 782 -32.68 22.62 -10.47
CA ALA A 782 -32.26 21.42 -9.77
C ALA A 782 -31.42 21.83 -8.53
N PRO A 783 -32.00 21.90 -7.32
CA PRO A 783 -31.34 22.45 -6.12
C PRO A 783 -30.20 21.57 -5.59
N LEU A 784 -29.37 22.10 -4.67
CA LEU A 784 -28.33 21.32 -3.99
C LEU A 784 -28.88 20.63 -2.75
N HIS A 785 -29.64 21.36 -1.91
CA HIS A 785 -30.26 20.83 -0.69
C HIS A 785 -29.23 20.15 0.24
N PHE A 786 -28.12 20.86 0.52
CA PHE A 786 -27.11 20.43 1.48
C PHE A 786 -27.70 20.24 2.89
N GLN A 787 -28.54 21.17 3.34
CA GLN A 787 -29.12 21.17 4.70
C GLN A 787 -30.06 19.98 4.92
N GLU A 788 -30.74 19.54 3.86
CA GLU A 788 -31.63 18.38 3.82
C GLU A 788 -30.87 17.07 3.55
N LYS A 789 -29.53 17.12 3.42
CA LYS A 789 -28.64 16.01 3.03
C LYS A 789 -29.06 15.31 1.74
N GLN A 790 -29.58 16.04 0.75
CA GLN A 790 -29.83 15.49 -0.59
C GLN A 790 -28.62 15.60 -1.53
N THR A 791 -27.58 16.33 -1.14
CA THR A 791 -26.25 16.30 -1.78
C THR A 791 -25.17 16.43 -0.73
N TRP A 792 -24.10 15.65 -0.85
CA TRP A 792 -22.88 15.77 -0.05
C TRP A 792 -21.71 15.10 -0.76
N PHE A 793 -20.49 15.37 -0.28
CA PHE A 793 -19.25 14.85 -0.82
C PHE A 793 -18.52 14.01 0.23
N GLU A 794 -17.76 13.02 -0.22
CA GLU A 794 -16.68 12.40 0.55
C GLU A 794 -15.34 12.82 -0.04
N SER A 795 -14.31 12.89 0.80
CA SER A 795 -12.93 13.20 0.40
C SER A 795 -11.99 12.07 0.81
N VAL A 796 -10.88 11.93 0.09
CA VAL A 796 -9.88 10.89 0.33
C VAL A 796 -9.27 10.95 1.74
N ALA A 797 -9.20 12.13 2.34
CA ALA A 797 -8.63 12.30 3.68
C ALA A 797 -9.66 12.06 4.81
N LEU A 798 -10.97 12.11 4.50
CA LEU A 798 -12.08 11.96 5.43
C LEU A 798 -13.18 11.04 4.85
N PRO A 799 -12.90 9.73 4.65
CA PRO A 799 -13.76 8.81 3.88
C PRO A 799 -15.15 8.54 4.50
N GLU A 800 -15.36 8.90 5.77
CA GLU A 800 -16.64 8.71 6.49
C GLU A 800 -17.36 10.04 6.80
N THR A 801 -16.78 11.18 6.42
CA THR A 801 -17.34 12.51 6.74
C THR A 801 -18.14 13.07 5.58
N SER A 802 -19.43 13.32 5.81
CA SER A 802 -20.32 13.98 4.82
C SER A 802 -20.03 15.48 4.72
N ILE A 803 -19.33 15.89 3.67
CA ILE A 803 -19.02 17.30 3.37
C ILE A 803 -20.18 17.90 2.59
N ALA A 804 -21.05 18.66 3.25
CA ALA A 804 -22.24 19.27 2.65
C ALA A 804 -22.08 20.81 2.54
N LYS A 805 -21.16 21.29 1.70
CA LYS A 805 -20.95 22.73 1.42
C LYS A 805 -20.10 23.00 0.19
N ILE A 806 -20.07 24.24 -0.27
CA ILE A 806 -19.03 24.80 -1.15
C ILE A 806 -18.46 26.05 -0.45
N GLY A 807 -17.14 26.18 -0.31
CA GLY A 807 -16.54 27.22 0.54
C GLY A 807 -16.38 26.79 1.99
N HIS A 808 -16.50 27.73 2.93
CA HIS A 808 -16.15 27.51 4.34
C HIS A 808 -17.34 27.12 5.23
N THR A 809 -18.53 27.64 4.94
CA THR A 809 -19.73 27.57 5.80
C THR A 809 -20.55 26.30 5.53
N ASP A 810 -20.84 25.54 6.59
CA ASP A 810 -21.57 24.27 6.47
C ASP A 810 -23.02 24.46 5.99
N ASN A 811 -23.41 23.66 5.00
CA ASN A 811 -24.69 23.69 4.30
C ASN A 811 -24.94 24.99 3.52
N ALA A 812 -23.89 25.63 2.99
CA ALA A 812 -23.98 26.86 2.19
C ALA A 812 -22.96 26.90 1.03
N CYS A 813 -23.02 27.96 0.23
CA CYS A 813 -22.15 28.27 -0.89
C CYS A 813 -21.48 29.66 -0.72
N PRO A 814 -20.38 29.99 -1.41
CA PRO A 814 -19.62 31.21 -1.11
C PRO A 814 -20.39 32.51 -1.32
N CYS A 815 -21.39 32.54 -2.21
CA CYS A 815 -22.24 33.72 -2.40
C CYS A 815 -23.03 34.11 -1.14
N TYR A 816 -23.23 33.18 -0.20
CA TYR A 816 -23.97 33.41 1.04
C TYR A 816 -23.06 34.04 2.10
N GLU A 817 -21.78 33.66 2.10
CA GLU A 817 -20.74 34.24 2.96
C GLU A 817 -20.53 35.74 2.66
N SER A 818 -20.79 36.16 1.42
CA SER A 818 -20.69 37.55 0.95
C SER A 818 -22.01 38.34 0.85
N ASP A 819 -23.17 37.79 1.26
CA ASP A 819 -24.54 38.33 1.01
C ASP A 819 -24.78 38.73 -0.47
N THR A 820 -24.25 37.92 -1.41
CA THR A 820 -24.40 38.09 -2.87
C THR A 820 -25.31 37.07 -3.54
N CYS A 821 -25.74 35.99 -2.88
CA CYS A 821 -26.71 35.06 -3.47
C CYS A 821 -28.03 35.79 -3.78
N GLN A 822 -28.57 35.57 -4.98
CA GLN A 822 -29.60 36.43 -5.60
C GLN A 822 -30.90 36.60 -4.79
N TYR A 823 -31.20 35.67 -3.87
CA TYR A 823 -32.45 35.66 -3.10
C TYR A 823 -32.26 35.45 -1.58
N ARG A 824 -31.05 35.66 -1.03
CA ARG A 824 -30.73 35.38 0.39
C ARG A 824 -31.03 33.95 0.85
N LYS A 825 -30.98 33.01 -0.11
CA LYS A 825 -30.88 31.56 0.13
C LYS A 825 -29.41 31.19 0.45
N ARG A 826 -29.19 30.00 1.01
CA ARG A 826 -27.84 29.51 1.37
C ARG A 826 -26.92 29.21 0.18
N CYS A 827 -27.52 28.96 -0.98
CA CYS A 827 -26.91 28.77 -2.29
C CYS A 827 -27.87 29.36 -3.34
N ASN A 828 -27.38 29.74 -4.52
CA ASN A 828 -28.22 30.23 -5.62
C ASN A 828 -29.16 29.13 -6.15
N CYS A 829 -28.68 27.89 -6.27
CA CYS A 829 -29.44 26.77 -6.80
C CYS A 829 -30.62 26.36 -5.89
N ASP A 830 -30.51 26.59 -4.59
CA ASP A 830 -31.60 26.38 -3.61
C ASP A 830 -32.71 27.46 -3.66
N ALA A 831 -32.62 28.39 -4.62
CA ALA A 831 -33.71 29.31 -4.98
C ALA A 831 -34.65 28.75 -6.07
N ASN A 832 -34.33 27.58 -6.65
CA ASN A 832 -35.05 26.94 -7.76
C ASN A 832 -35.07 27.74 -9.08
N GLU A 833 -33.93 28.36 -9.42
CA GLU A 833 -33.75 29.14 -10.65
C GLU A 833 -32.77 28.47 -11.63
N ILE A 834 -32.46 29.14 -12.74
CA ILE A 834 -31.35 28.79 -13.63
C ILE A 834 -30.14 29.62 -13.20
N GLY A 835 -29.06 28.98 -12.78
CA GLY A 835 -27.88 29.64 -12.24
C GLY A 835 -26.73 28.67 -11.95
N ALA A 836 -25.80 29.11 -11.12
CA ALA A 836 -24.73 28.25 -10.63
C ALA A 836 -24.29 28.67 -9.22
N ASP A 837 -23.73 27.71 -8.50
CA ASP A 837 -22.92 27.92 -7.30
C ASP A 837 -21.51 27.38 -7.57
N GLU A 838 -20.48 28.17 -7.26
CA GLU A 838 -19.07 27.82 -7.48
C GLU A 838 -18.17 28.30 -6.36
N GLY A 839 -17.05 27.59 -6.14
CA GLY A 839 -16.10 27.87 -5.08
C GLY A 839 -15.02 26.80 -4.95
N MET A 840 -14.39 26.74 -3.77
CA MET A 840 -13.33 25.79 -3.44
C MET A 840 -13.71 24.96 -2.21
N LEU A 841 -13.23 23.72 -2.14
CA LEU A 841 -13.03 22.99 -0.89
C LEU A 841 -11.56 23.14 -0.45
N TYR A 842 -11.30 23.02 0.86
CA TYR A 842 -10.01 23.34 1.48
C TYR A 842 -9.50 22.25 2.43
N GLY A 843 -8.17 22.11 2.51
CA GLY A 843 -7.48 21.20 3.41
C GLY A 843 -7.92 19.75 3.24
N LEU A 844 -8.22 19.08 4.35
CA LEU A 844 -8.70 17.69 4.37
C LEU A 844 -10.06 17.47 3.70
N GLN A 845 -10.78 18.53 3.31
CA GLN A 845 -12.04 18.43 2.56
C GLN A 845 -11.84 18.46 1.03
N ALA A 846 -10.63 18.77 0.56
CA ALA A 846 -10.25 18.64 -0.84
C ALA A 846 -9.86 17.18 -1.17
N GLY A 847 -9.85 16.83 -2.46
CA GLY A 847 -9.64 15.46 -2.93
C GLY A 847 -10.92 14.64 -2.87
N ILE A 848 -12.01 15.19 -3.43
CA ILE A 848 -13.34 14.54 -3.48
C ILE A 848 -13.20 13.17 -4.14
N THR A 849 -13.67 12.10 -3.48
CA THR A 849 -13.68 10.72 -3.99
C THR A 849 -15.08 10.22 -4.34
N LYS A 850 -16.13 10.80 -3.75
CA LYS A 850 -17.53 10.52 -4.13
C LYS A 850 -18.38 11.78 -4.01
N ILE A 851 -19.35 11.94 -4.91
CA ILE A 851 -20.46 12.89 -4.79
C ILE A 851 -21.75 12.08 -4.69
N TYR A 852 -22.53 12.31 -3.63
CA TYR A 852 -23.83 11.68 -3.41
C TYR A 852 -24.95 12.64 -3.81
N VAL A 853 -25.97 12.14 -4.49
CA VAL A 853 -27.13 12.92 -4.95
C VAL A 853 -28.42 12.09 -4.80
N LEU A 854 -29.30 12.49 -3.87
CA LEU A 854 -30.62 11.90 -3.69
C LEU A 854 -31.66 12.76 -4.41
N GLN A 855 -32.44 12.18 -5.33
CA GLN A 855 -33.31 12.94 -6.23
C GLN A 855 -34.62 13.40 -5.58
N ASP A 856 -35.04 14.62 -5.90
CA ASP A 856 -36.41 15.07 -5.68
C ASP A 856 -37.26 14.84 -6.94
N LYS A 857 -38.57 14.67 -6.80
CA LYS A 857 -39.49 14.25 -7.87
C LYS A 857 -39.92 15.40 -8.80
N GLY A 858 -39.01 16.33 -9.09
CA GLY A 858 -39.28 17.46 -9.97
C GLY A 858 -38.04 18.19 -10.46
N GLN A 859 -38.13 18.59 -11.74
CA GLN A 859 -37.38 19.66 -12.41
C GLN A 859 -35.90 19.38 -12.78
N ASN A 860 -35.74 18.96 -14.04
CA ASN A 860 -34.62 19.28 -14.93
C ASN A 860 -33.20 18.83 -14.49
N ASP A 861 -32.18 19.30 -15.21
CA ASP A 861 -30.79 18.91 -15.06
C ASP A 861 -30.02 19.80 -14.07
N GLY A 862 -29.20 19.15 -13.23
CA GLY A 862 -28.18 19.76 -12.37
C GLY A 862 -26.82 19.09 -12.61
N ARG A 863 -25.77 19.90 -12.84
CA ARG A 863 -24.51 19.45 -13.44
C ARG A 863 -23.29 19.89 -12.63
N PHE A 864 -22.47 18.93 -12.23
CA PHE A 864 -21.22 19.15 -11.51
C PHE A 864 -20.05 19.35 -12.48
N THR A 865 -19.16 20.26 -12.10
CA THR A 865 -17.82 20.44 -12.65
C THR A 865 -16.86 20.48 -11.47
N VAL A 866 -15.90 19.55 -11.44
CA VAL A 866 -14.88 19.45 -10.40
C VAL A 866 -13.53 19.78 -11.04
N GLY A 867 -12.70 20.55 -10.34
CA GLY A 867 -11.34 20.87 -10.75
C GLY A 867 -10.32 19.85 -10.22
N PRO A 868 -9.08 19.88 -10.75
CA PRO A 868 -8.00 19.08 -10.19
C PRO A 868 -7.78 19.42 -8.72
N LEU A 869 -7.29 18.45 -7.95
CA LEU A 869 -6.75 18.68 -6.63
C LEU A 869 -5.44 19.46 -6.76
N GLN A 870 -5.27 20.55 -6.02
CA GLN A 870 -4.05 21.33 -5.97
C GLN A 870 -3.55 21.43 -4.53
N CYS A 871 -2.37 20.90 -4.24
CA CYS A 871 -1.80 20.86 -2.89
C CYS A 871 -0.41 21.52 -2.84
N LYS A 872 -0.13 22.32 -1.81
CA LYS A 872 1.10 23.08 -1.64
C LYS A 872 1.56 23.13 -0.17
N GLY A 873 2.84 23.42 0.02
CA GLY A 873 3.45 23.55 1.34
C GLY A 873 3.59 22.19 2.04
N ASN A 874 4.04 22.21 3.28
CA ASN A 874 4.23 21.02 4.12
C ASN A 874 3.68 21.31 5.51
N ALA A 875 2.76 20.47 6.00
CA ALA A 875 2.05 20.68 7.27
C ALA A 875 3.00 20.81 8.48
N LEU A 876 4.22 20.25 8.39
CA LEU A 876 5.23 20.31 9.45
C LEU A 876 6.10 21.59 9.38
N SER A 877 6.10 22.32 8.25
CA SER A 877 7.03 23.44 8.00
C SER A 877 6.64 24.79 8.63
N ALA A 878 5.46 24.89 9.26
CA ALA A 878 4.91 26.14 9.80
C ALA A 878 5.67 26.71 11.03
N ASN A 879 6.48 25.89 11.72
CA ASN A 879 7.01 26.20 13.05
C ASN A 879 8.52 26.57 13.03
N ALA A 880 8.88 27.68 12.39
CA ALA A 880 10.26 28.15 12.32
C ALA A 880 10.71 28.90 13.60
N VAL A 881 11.68 28.33 14.34
CA VAL A 881 12.26 28.93 15.57
C VAL A 881 13.54 29.72 15.24
N THR A 882 13.79 30.84 15.95
CA THR A 882 15.00 31.66 15.79
C THR A 882 15.84 31.67 17.07
N MET A 883 16.97 30.94 17.06
CA MET A 883 17.95 30.95 18.14
C MET A 883 18.79 32.24 18.09
N ARG A 884 18.91 32.95 19.22
CA ARG A 884 19.65 34.23 19.33
C ARG A 884 20.84 34.23 20.29
N SER A 885 20.98 33.19 21.11
CA SER A 885 22.14 32.94 21.98
C SER A 885 22.70 31.54 21.70
N ARG A 886 23.97 31.32 22.06
CA ARG A 886 24.62 29.99 22.01
C ARG A 886 24.23 29.09 23.19
N GLU A 887 23.62 29.66 24.22
CA GLU A 887 23.32 28.99 25.51
C GLU A 887 21.89 28.41 25.58
N VAL A 888 21.03 28.70 24.59
CA VAL A 888 19.60 28.34 24.59
C VAL A 888 19.34 27.27 23.53
N PRO A 889 19.42 25.98 23.89
CA PRO A 889 19.02 24.89 23.01
C PRO A 889 17.50 24.85 22.78
N LEU A 890 17.09 24.22 21.68
CA LEU A 890 15.74 23.70 21.48
C LEU A 890 15.74 22.20 21.77
N GLU A 891 15.11 21.80 22.87
CA GLU A 891 14.89 20.40 23.24
C GLU A 891 13.59 19.92 22.56
N THR A 892 13.63 18.77 21.87
CA THR A 892 12.48 18.20 21.16
C THR A 892 11.71 17.17 22.01
N VAL A 893 10.83 16.38 21.38
CA VAL A 893 10.42 15.07 21.93
C VAL A 893 11.61 14.11 22.01
N GLU A 894 11.46 13.04 22.78
CA GLU A 894 12.40 11.91 22.88
C GLU A 894 12.68 11.30 21.49
N TRP A 895 13.96 11.14 21.15
CA TRP A 895 14.38 10.64 19.83
C TRP A 895 14.75 9.16 19.87
N LYS A 896 13.72 8.32 19.79
CA LYS A 896 13.77 6.86 19.86
C LYS A 896 14.45 6.14 18.67
N GLY A 897 15.63 6.59 18.23
CA GLY A 897 16.38 6.05 17.09
C GLY A 897 15.71 6.21 15.71
N ARG A 898 14.47 6.70 15.64
CA ARG A 898 13.68 6.76 14.39
C ARG A 898 14.23 7.77 13.39
N SER A 899 13.97 7.54 12.10
CA SER A 899 14.32 8.47 11.01
C SER A 899 13.77 9.89 11.26
N PHE A 900 14.59 10.93 11.08
CA PHE A 900 14.22 12.32 11.34
C PHE A 900 14.74 13.31 10.28
N SER A 901 14.13 14.49 10.19
CA SER A 901 14.60 15.57 9.32
C SER A 901 14.26 16.94 9.89
N PHE A 902 15.11 17.93 9.63
CA PHE A 902 14.84 19.33 9.93
C PHE A 902 15.49 20.25 8.89
N TRP A 903 15.00 21.48 8.81
CA TRP A 903 15.62 22.55 8.03
C TRP A 903 16.37 23.51 8.96
N PHE A 904 17.56 23.94 8.57
CA PHE A 904 18.35 24.95 9.28
C PHE A 904 18.81 26.04 8.32
N ARG A 905 19.15 27.20 8.88
CA ARG A 905 19.87 28.27 8.20
C ARG A 905 20.75 28.98 9.21
N THR A 906 21.94 29.40 8.80
CA THR A 906 22.90 30.03 9.72
C THR A 906 23.84 30.98 9.00
N SER A 907 24.56 31.79 9.77
CA SER A 907 25.73 32.57 9.34
C SER A 907 27.01 32.13 10.06
N GLN A 908 26.93 31.18 10.99
CA GLN A 908 28.08 30.71 11.77
C GLN A 908 29.01 29.86 10.90
N TYR A 909 30.30 30.18 10.90
CA TYR A 909 31.34 29.44 10.17
C TYR A 909 31.57 28.01 10.72
N SER A 910 31.35 27.79 12.02
CA SER A 910 31.34 26.45 12.61
C SER A 910 30.48 26.47 13.86
N THR A 911 29.64 25.44 14.04
CA THR A 911 28.71 25.32 15.17
C THR A 911 28.25 23.89 15.33
N LEU A 912 27.81 23.52 16.53
CA LEU A 912 26.89 22.39 16.68
C LEU A 912 25.55 22.76 16.02
N ILE A 913 24.92 21.81 15.33
CA ILE A 913 23.59 21.94 14.75
C ILE A 913 22.59 21.11 15.57
N ALA A 914 22.91 19.86 15.89
CA ALA A 914 22.11 19.01 16.77
C ALA A 914 22.98 18.03 17.57
N ARG A 915 22.54 17.64 18.78
CA ARG A 915 23.13 16.57 19.58
C ARG A 915 22.09 15.76 20.33
N ILE A 916 22.44 14.50 20.59
CA ILE A 916 21.81 13.64 21.60
C ILE A 916 22.88 12.76 22.23
N ALA A 917 22.64 12.35 23.48
CA ALA A 917 23.42 11.35 24.20
C ALA A 917 22.46 10.43 24.95
N SER A 918 22.85 9.17 25.09
CA SER A 918 22.19 8.16 25.92
C SER A 918 22.57 8.32 27.39
N SER A 919 21.76 7.73 28.28
CA SER A 919 22.16 7.41 29.65
C SER A 919 23.38 6.47 29.71
N SER A 920 23.54 5.56 28.74
CA SER A 920 24.66 4.61 28.60
C SER A 920 25.80 5.13 27.72
N GLY A 921 25.97 6.45 27.60
CA GLY A 921 27.18 7.05 27.01
C GLY A 921 27.25 7.11 25.47
N GLN A 922 26.46 6.31 24.74
CA GLN A 922 26.30 6.45 23.29
C GLN A 922 25.84 7.88 22.92
N TYR A 923 26.19 8.35 21.73
CA TYR A 923 25.81 9.70 21.30
C TYR A 923 25.73 9.85 19.79
N PHE A 924 24.94 10.83 19.34
CA PHE A 924 24.89 11.27 17.95
C PHE A 924 24.91 12.80 17.87
N LYS A 925 25.84 13.38 17.11
CA LYS A 925 26.09 14.83 17.01
C LYS A 925 26.25 15.25 15.56
N ILE A 926 25.72 16.42 15.21
CA ILE A 926 25.81 17.02 13.87
C ILE A 926 26.47 18.40 14.01
N TYR A 927 27.60 18.59 13.34
CA TYR A 927 28.36 19.85 13.32
C TYR A 927 28.38 20.47 11.93
N LEU A 928 28.21 21.78 11.85
CA LEU A 928 28.72 22.57 10.72
C LEU A 928 30.20 22.88 10.97
N LYS A 929 31.03 22.64 9.97
CA LYS A 929 32.47 22.93 9.92
C LYS A 929 32.79 23.75 8.68
N GLU A 930 33.73 24.69 8.83
CA GLU A 930 34.33 25.46 7.72
C GLU A 930 33.33 26.21 6.83
N GLY A 931 32.10 26.44 7.29
CA GLY A 931 30.99 27.04 6.55
C GLY A 931 30.36 26.16 5.46
N HIS A 932 30.93 24.99 5.14
CA HIS A 932 30.53 24.20 3.96
C HIS A 932 30.54 22.67 4.15
N ARG A 933 31.01 22.15 5.30
CA ARG A 933 31.03 20.72 5.62
C ARG A 933 30.10 20.42 6.78
N LEU A 934 29.24 19.41 6.62
CA LEU A 934 28.49 18.82 7.73
C LEU A 934 29.22 17.56 8.22
N GLU A 935 29.58 17.50 9.50
CA GLU A 935 30.15 16.32 10.15
C GLU A 935 29.14 15.69 11.10
N TYR A 936 28.74 14.47 10.81
CA TYR A 936 28.03 13.60 11.73
C TYR A 936 29.08 12.86 12.54
N ARG A 937 29.01 12.96 13.88
CA ARG A 937 29.91 12.31 14.82
C ARG A 937 29.11 11.47 15.80
N PHE A 938 29.39 10.19 15.89
CA PHE A 938 28.61 9.28 16.74
C PHE A 938 29.44 8.14 17.33
N ASN A 939 29.08 7.72 18.54
CA ASN A 939 29.40 6.40 19.07
C ASN A 939 28.07 5.69 19.32
N LEU A 940 27.91 4.52 18.69
CA LEU A 940 26.71 3.68 18.74
C LEU A 940 27.03 2.28 19.30
N HIS A 941 28.26 2.04 19.76
CA HIS A 941 28.62 0.74 20.32
C HIS A 941 27.89 0.50 21.64
N ASP A 942 27.60 -0.76 21.96
CA ASP A 942 27.20 -1.10 23.31
C ASP A 942 28.43 -1.15 24.24
N ASP A 943 28.26 -0.73 25.50
CA ASP A 943 29.38 -0.41 26.41
C ASP A 943 29.98 -1.67 27.09
N ASP A 944 29.36 -2.84 26.89
CA ASP A 944 29.77 -4.12 27.51
C ASP A 944 31.05 -4.74 26.92
N VAL A 945 31.66 -4.11 25.91
CA VAL A 945 32.92 -4.57 25.31
C VAL A 945 34.07 -3.63 25.64
N ASN A 946 35.04 -4.12 26.43
CA ASN A 946 36.35 -3.49 26.65
C ASN A 946 37.27 -3.60 25.40
N ASP A 947 36.74 -3.31 24.22
CA ASP A 947 37.48 -3.33 22.96
C ASP A 947 38.12 -1.96 22.67
N PRO A 948 39.45 -1.86 22.48
CA PRO A 948 40.11 -0.62 22.07
C PRO A 948 39.77 -0.15 20.63
N ARG A 949 38.76 -0.74 19.97
CA ARG A 949 38.19 -0.33 18.67
C ARG A 949 36.90 0.50 18.77
N THR A 950 36.55 0.94 19.98
CA THR A 950 35.49 1.92 20.34
C THR A 950 35.78 3.34 19.84
N PHE A 951 36.11 3.48 18.55
CA PHE A 951 36.41 4.76 17.91
C PHE A 951 35.14 5.55 17.55
N ASP A 952 35.09 6.83 17.95
CA ASP A 952 34.17 7.83 17.41
C ASP A 952 34.06 7.72 15.88
N ARG A 953 32.87 7.40 15.36
CA ARG A 953 32.61 7.41 13.92
C ARG A 953 32.42 8.85 13.46
N VAL A 954 33.05 9.22 12.34
CA VAL A 954 32.92 10.55 11.73
C VAL A 954 32.59 10.41 10.25
N VAL A 955 31.41 10.88 9.86
CA VAL A 955 30.97 10.91 8.46
C VAL A 955 30.82 12.37 8.02
N GLY A 956 31.53 12.74 6.95
CA GLY A 956 31.50 14.10 6.38
C GLY A 956 30.71 14.18 5.08
N LEU A 957 29.80 15.14 5.00
CA LEU A 957 29.21 15.68 3.76
C LEU A 957 29.83 17.03 3.45
N VAL A 958 30.21 17.26 2.18
CA VAL A 958 30.85 18.51 1.73
C VAL A 958 29.97 19.14 0.66
N SER A 959 29.28 20.22 1.04
CA SER A 959 28.43 20.97 0.12
C SER A 959 29.27 21.67 -0.95
N GLN A 960 28.70 21.82 -2.15
CA GLN A 960 29.27 22.64 -3.22
C GLN A 960 28.96 24.14 -3.03
N SER A 961 27.98 24.47 -2.20
CA SER A 961 27.59 25.82 -1.81
C SER A 961 27.86 26.05 -0.32
N PRO A 962 28.19 27.29 0.13
CA PRO A 962 28.27 27.58 1.56
C PRO A 962 26.94 27.29 2.27
N LEU A 963 27.00 26.65 3.43
CA LEU A 963 25.87 26.33 4.31
C LEU A 963 25.62 27.43 5.36
N ASN A 964 26.45 28.48 5.34
CA ASN A 964 26.38 29.65 6.19
C ASN A 964 26.01 30.93 5.40
N ASP A 965 25.39 30.78 4.23
CA ASP A 965 24.90 31.87 3.36
C ASP A 965 23.54 32.46 3.83
N SER A 966 22.96 31.89 4.89
CA SER A 966 21.61 32.16 5.42
C SER A 966 20.42 31.69 4.57
N ALA A 967 20.65 30.88 3.52
CA ALA A 967 19.63 30.07 2.87
C ALA A 967 19.20 28.90 3.75
N TRP A 968 18.07 28.27 3.38
CA TRP A 968 17.57 27.08 4.08
C TRP A 968 18.19 25.82 3.50
N HIS A 969 18.78 25.00 4.38
CA HIS A 969 19.33 23.69 4.08
C HIS A 969 18.61 22.60 4.88
N ARG A 970 18.39 21.44 4.27
CA ARG A 970 17.74 20.28 4.89
C ARG A 970 18.78 19.29 5.40
N VAL A 971 18.66 18.90 6.66
CA VAL A 971 19.31 17.71 7.21
C VAL A 971 18.28 16.59 7.31
N LEU A 972 18.65 15.42 6.80
CA LEU A 972 17.83 14.21 6.82
C LEU A 972 18.69 13.04 7.30
N VAL A 973 18.23 12.32 8.32
CA VAL A 973 18.87 11.12 8.86
C VAL A 973 17.83 10.01 8.82
N GLU A 974 18.04 9.02 7.96
CA GLU A 974 17.14 7.87 7.81
C GLU A 974 17.87 6.58 8.18
N VAL A 975 17.13 5.70 8.85
CA VAL A 975 17.62 4.44 9.43
C VAL A 975 16.74 3.32 8.88
N LYS A 976 17.34 2.34 8.20
CA LYS A 976 16.58 1.21 7.65
C LYS A 976 17.51 0.00 7.47
N PHE A 977 17.16 -1.11 8.12
CA PHE A 977 18.08 -2.23 8.38
C PHE A 977 19.39 -1.73 9.03
N ILE A 978 20.52 -2.33 8.69
CA ILE A 978 21.86 -1.95 9.15
C ILE A 978 22.46 -0.74 8.41
N GLU A 979 21.67 0.12 7.74
CA GLU A 979 22.21 1.27 7.00
C GLU A 979 21.60 2.60 7.46
N LEU A 980 22.49 3.57 7.67
CA LEU A 980 22.20 4.97 7.91
C LEU A 980 22.39 5.77 6.63
N ARG A 981 21.32 6.44 6.17
CA ARG A 981 21.36 7.48 5.14
C ARG A 981 21.46 8.84 5.83
N LEU A 982 22.60 9.49 5.68
CA LEU A 982 22.88 10.83 6.15
C LEU A 982 22.82 11.78 4.95
N SER A 983 21.94 12.77 4.98
CA SER A 983 21.67 13.62 3.81
C SER A 983 21.68 15.11 4.13
N LEU A 984 22.17 15.88 3.17
CA LEU A 984 22.26 17.34 3.17
C LEU A 984 21.69 17.85 1.84
N ASP A 985 20.52 18.48 1.89
CA ASP A 985 19.72 18.88 0.71
C ASP A 985 19.41 17.69 -0.22
N LYS A 986 20.23 17.52 -1.27
CA LYS A 986 20.22 16.44 -2.27
C LYS A 986 21.48 15.55 -2.23
N GLN A 987 22.47 15.89 -1.39
CA GLN A 987 23.67 15.07 -1.21
C GLN A 987 23.39 13.95 -0.20
N ASN A 988 23.67 12.71 -0.59
CA ASN A 988 23.51 11.52 0.25
C ASN A 988 24.89 10.94 0.65
N LYS A 989 25.01 10.48 1.89
CA LYS A 989 26.11 9.65 2.40
C LYS A 989 25.56 8.47 3.16
N PHE A 990 26.09 7.29 2.89
CA PHE A 990 25.71 6.05 3.57
C PHE A 990 26.76 5.63 4.59
N TYR A 991 26.29 5.06 5.70
CA TYR A 991 27.10 4.36 6.68
C TYR A 991 26.42 3.03 7.03
N SER A 992 27.10 1.92 6.75
CA SER A 992 26.63 0.59 7.15
C SER A 992 27.07 0.33 8.59
N MET A 993 26.10 0.16 9.48
CA MET A 993 26.31 -0.17 10.89
C MET A 993 26.88 -1.58 11.03
N MET A 994 27.78 -1.76 11.99
CA MET A 994 28.30 -3.08 12.37
C MET A 994 27.29 -3.80 13.28
N GLY A 995 27.36 -5.13 13.37
CA GLY A 995 26.43 -5.94 14.19
C GLY A 995 26.51 -5.72 15.71
N SER A 996 27.32 -4.77 16.16
CA SER A 996 27.46 -4.30 17.55
C SER A 996 27.33 -2.77 17.65
N GLU A 997 26.65 -2.14 16.69
CA GLU A 997 26.29 -0.73 16.70
C GLU A 997 24.76 -0.60 16.73
N ILE A 998 24.23 -0.05 17.83
CA ILE A 998 22.80 -0.02 18.15
C ILE A 998 22.24 1.40 18.00
N LEU A 999 21.05 1.50 17.40
CA LEU A 999 20.30 2.75 17.28
C LEU A 999 18.79 2.50 17.41
N ASN A 1000 18.37 1.96 18.57
CA ASN A 1000 16.98 1.56 18.85
C ASN A 1000 16.25 2.58 19.76
N GLU A 1001 15.03 2.22 20.19
CA GLU A 1001 14.18 3.03 21.07
C GLU A 1001 14.73 3.17 22.51
N GLU A 1002 15.56 2.22 22.94
CA GLU A 1002 15.98 2.03 24.33
C GLU A 1002 17.27 2.78 24.62
N THR A 1003 18.28 2.59 23.76
CA THR A 1003 19.56 3.31 23.81
C THR A 1003 19.34 4.81 23.64
N PHE A 1004 18.40 5.23 22.78
CA PHE A 1004 18.12 6.64 22.51
C PHE A 1004 16.73 7.06 23.02
N ASN A 1005 16.56 7.03 24.34
CA ASN A 1005 15.32 7.46 25.01
C ASN A 1005 15.24 8.98 25.33
N SER A 1006 16.28 9.76 25.04
CA SER A 1006 16.40 11.17 25.45
C SER A 1006 15.93 12.16 24.36
N PRO A 1007 15.62 13.43 24.69
CA PRO A 1007 15.33 14.48 23.70
C PRO A 1007 16.49 14.77 22.74
N LEU A 1008 16.20 14.95 21.45
CA LEU A 1008 17.16 15.56 20.52
C LEU A 1008 17.29 17.05 20.85
N ILE A 1009 18.53 17.53 20.93
CA ILE A 1009 18.87 18.91 21.29
C ILE A 1009 19.37 19.63 20.05
N ILE A 1010 18.59 20.58 19.54
CA ILE A 1010 18.92 21.36 18.34
C ILE A 1010 19.47 22.73 18.77
N GLY A 1011 20.68 23.05 18.30
CA GLY A 1011 21.40 24.29 18.61
C GLY A 1011 21.96 24.37 20.03
N GLY A 1012 23.04 25.15 20.17
CA GLY A 1012 23.62 25.56 21.44
C GLY A 1012 24.26 24.46 22.31
N ASP A 1013 24.85 24.88 23.43
CA ASP A 1013 25.17 23.99 24.56
C ASP A 1013 25.02 24.73 25.89
N LYS A 1014 24.85 23.99 26.99
CA LYS A 1014 24.74 24.51 28.37
C LYS A 1014 26.12 24.55 29.07
N LYS A 1015 27.21 24.65 28.30
CA LYS A 1015 28.62 24.62 28.72
C LYS A 1015 29.48 25.49 27.82
#